data_AF-A0A2E6TT74-F1
#
_entry.id   AF-A0A2E6TT74-F1
#
_cell.length_a   1.000
_cell.length_b   1.000
_cell.length_c   1.000
_cell.angle_alpha   90.00
_cell.angle_beta   90.00
_cell.angle_gamma   90.00
#
_symmetry.space_group_name_H-M   'P 1'
#
loop_
_entity.id
_entity.type
_entity.pdbx_description
1 polymer ?
#
loop_
_entity_poly.entity_id
_entity_poly.type
_entity_poly.pdbx_seq_one_letter_code
_entity_poly.pdbx_strand_id
1 'polypeptide(L)'
;MEPNQPQVHPRYRLIQWSAFLVTGVLLLVGFARGKFHPLQGQLAFCAFGVATGAILVRICHPPTRALTLLGVVSLACVAGSQVFYQMLVWSEPWRVQSSSLGWRLWWVATVMATCLGLLQVLWRSGARWEWNSGRTTLGFTSALGVLLAGLAFRPRLMGSTPDWWKACTALAVLGTIVGSGVIISRWAREHPPQLRRLPAWLKISLQATAAVTILAGTFYCGRITTPPASPFDLMPSLLKALPPRELDRRIGEDFGALQQSARHLDQLREAAESLHASVEQSMTRGGRGFYSPKEQENIRRLFLHYLAERDQLLRLATFYMGYKGVVDKTRRERAYLIGYCAAATALEAGRFLVKRYLDDPLARAKLNEPEGDWLRAGMFDQVYHNVTSTSHLDKFDQHGRLFAGQREQWARDSLFSPEDFEWLEKRIERCTVNIRTEEINPTRALFSRVLARLQEDAYSPIYTAQKLVATFVGDTRIVKRKPFIDEALARQAIREHELRPGDIILQRRNWFLSNAFLPGFWPHAALYIGTPEQLAQLGIEAANAGTGWTAYQTPARGNPRVIMEAVSSGVVFSSAEYSLSADYVAVLRPRLSSEQIKTALLRAFKHHGKPYDFNFDFSTADTLVCSELVYHAYDGLLDLPTETVMGKEVLTPLGIARKFAHEHGQPSAQLDFVVFLDTAKGAKRAHFATAEACRQSIHRDKAFNE
;
A
#
# COMPACT_ATOMS: atom_id res chain seq x y z
N MET A 1 -60.65 27.36 -19.20
CA MET A 1 -59.40 27.95 -18.69
C MET A 1 -59.42 27.77 -17.18
N GLU A 2 -58.83 26.69 -16.67
CA GLU A 2 -58.56 26.54 -15.24
C GLU A 2 -57.26 27.30 -14.90
N PRO A 3 -57.19 27.97 -13.74
CA PRO A 3 -56.04 28.79 -13.38
C PRO A 3 -54.82 27.91 -13.11
N ASN A 4 -53.72 28.31 -13.75
CA ASN A 4 -52.38 27.74 -13.64
C ASN A 4 -51.93 27.73 -12.17
N GLN A 5 -52.12 26.63 -11.44
CA GLN A 5 -51.51 26.48 -10.12
C GLN A 5 -49.99 26.48 -10.31
N PRO A 6 -49.24 27.32 -9.57
CA PRO A 6 -47.78 27.30 -9.66
C PRO A 6 -47.31 25.90 -9.27
N GLN A 7 -46.58 25.23 -10.17
CA GLN A 7 -45.83 24.03 -9.84
C GLN A 7 -44.80 24.41 -8.77
N VAL A 8 -45.18 24.27 -7.50
CA VAL A 8 -44.26 24.35 -6.38
C VAL A 8 -43.33 23.15 -6.51
N HIS A 9 -42.19 23.35 -7.17
CA HIS A 9 -41.11 22.37 -7.12
C HIS A 9 -40.69 22.22 -5.66
N PRO A 10 -40.92 21.06 -5.02
CA PRO A 10 -40.49 20.91 -3.63
C PRO A 10 -38.97 20.96 -3.64
N ARG A 11 -38.39 21.87 -2.83
CA ARG A 11 -36.95 22.03 -2.56
C ARG A 11 -36.34 20.81 -1.86
N TYR A 12 -36.87 19.62 -2.12
CA TYR A 12 -36.53 18.35 -1.48
C TYR A 12 -35.09 17.94 -1.76
N ARG A 13 -34.62 18.07 -3.01
CA ARG A 13 -33.20 17.86 -3.35
C ARG A 13 -32.33 18.85 -2.58
N LEU A 14 -32.73 20.12 -2.52
CA LEU A 14 -31.96 21.16 -1.84
C LEU A 14 -31.85 20.85 -0.33
N ILE A 15 -32.96 20.53 0.34
CA ILE A 15 -32.99 20.21 1.77
C ILE A 15 -32.18 18.94 2.08
N GLN A 16 -32.26 17.90 1.23
CA GLN A 16 -31.47 16.67 1.40
C GLN A 16 -29.97 16.93 1.24
N TRP A 17 -29.58 17.65 0.18
CA TRP A 17 -28.18 17.99 -0.05
C TRP A 17 -27.64 18.94 1.01
N SER A 18 -28.44 19.91 1.48
CA SER A 18 -28.09 20.81 2.58
C SER A 18 -27.92 20.05 3.89
N ALA A 19 -28.81 19.11 4.24
CA ALA A 19 -28.67 18.31 5.45
C ALA A 19 -27.44 17.39 5.39
N PHE A 20 -27.18 16.76 4.23
CA PHE A 20 -25.98 15.96 3.99
C PHE A 20 -24.70 16.80 4.14
N LEU A 21 -24.68 17.99 3.52
CA LEU A 21 -23.53 18.89 3.54
C LEU A 21 -23.27 19.47 4.92
N VAL A 22 -24.31 19.90 5.64
CA VAL A 22 -24.19 20.40 7.03
C VAL A 22 -23.69 19.28 7.96
N THR A 23 -24.21 18.07 7.82
CA THR A 23 -23.75 16.92 8.62
C THR A 23 -22.30 16.55 8.30
N GLY A 24 -21.92 16.55 7.02
CA GLY A 24 -20.53 16.33 6.60
C GLY A 24 -19.57 17.39 7.15
N VAL A 25 -19.97 18.66 7.14
CA VAL A 25 -19.17 19.79 7.68
C VAL A 25 -19.03 19.69 9.20
N LEU A 26 -20.11 19.39 9.94
CA LEU A 26 -20.05 19.24 11.39
C LEU A 26 -19.16 18.05 11.82
N LEU A 27 -19.19 16.95 11.06
CA LEU A 27 -18.32 15.80 11.26
C LEU A 27 -16.84 16.15 11.00
N LEU A 28 -16.55 16.87 9.92
CA LEU A 28 -15.19 17.37 9.60
C LEU A 28 -14.66 18.31 10.69
N VAL A 29 -15.50 19.21 11.22
CA VAL A 29 -15.12 20.15 12.29
C VAL A 29 -14.89 19.44 13.61
N GLY A 30 -15.72 18.47 13.99
CA GLY A 30 -15.51 17.67 15.21
C GLY A 30 -14.28 16.76 15.12
N PHE A 31 -13.97 16.25 13.92
CA PHE A 31 -12.75 15.51 13.62
C PHE A 31 -11.51 16.38 13.72
N ALA A 32 -11.51 17.57 13.09
CA ALA A 32 -10.40 18.54 13.17
C ALA A 32 -10.11 18.98 14.62
N ARG A 33 -11.09 18.87 15.51
CA ARG A 33 -10.97 19.17 16.95
C ARG A 33 -10.58 17.97 17.82
N GLY A 34 -10.28 16.81 17.23
CA GLY A 34 -9.82 15.63 17.96
C GLY A 34 -10.85 14.98 18.89
N LYS A 35 -12.15 15.29 18.72
CA LYS A 35 -13.22 14.79 19.61
C LYS A 35 -13.79 13.41 19.22
N PHE A 36 -13.34 12.81 18.11
CA PHE A 36 -13.87 11.55 17.57
C PHE A 36 -12.76 10.52 17.25
N HIS A 37 -12.92 9.26 17.70
CA HIS A 37 -12.03 8.10 17.50
C HIS A 37 -12.44 7.27 16.24
N PRO A 38 -11.68 6.24 15.76
CA PRO A 38 -11.37 6.06 14.34
C PRO A 38 -12.56 5.85 13.40
N LEU A 39 -12.41 6.52 12.25
CA LEU A 39 -13.39 6.92 11.24
C LEU A 39 -14.18 5.79 10.53
N GLN A 40 -13.69 4.55 10.51
CA GLN A 40 -13.95 3.62 9.40
C GLN A 40 -15.26 2.82 9.51
N GLY A 41 -15.58 2.25 10.67
CA GLY A 41 -16.90 1.65 10.88
C GLY A 41 -17.99 2.72 10.95
N GLN A 42 -17.66 3.84 11.59
CA GLN A 42 -18.63 4.86 11.95
C GLN A 42 -19.09 5.67 10.72
N LEU A 43 -18.21 6.04 9.77
CA LEU A 43 -18.62 6.68 8.51
C LEU A 43 -19.43 5.75 7.59
N ALA A 44 -19.08 4.46 7.54
CA ALA A 44 -19.83 3.48 6.75
C ALA A 44 -21.25 3.27 7.32
N PHE A 45 -21.38 3.19 8.65
CA PHE A 45 -22.68 3.14 9.33
C PHE A 45 -23.46 4.46 9.20
N CYS A 46 -22.79 5.62 9.20
CA CYS A 46 -23.41 6.92 8.87
C CYS A 46 -23.96 6.96 7.46
N ALA A 47 -23.15 6.56 6.47
CA ALA A 47 -23.55 6.53 5.07
C ALA A 47 -24.72 5.56 4.87
N PHE A 48 -24.69 4.39 5.55
CA PHE A 48 -25.78 3.43 5.57
C PHE A 48 -27.06 4.02 6.18
N GLY A 49 -26.98 4.65 7.35
CA GLY A 49 -28.11 5.29 8.05
C GLY A 49 -28.73 6.44 7.26
N VAL A 50 -27.90 7.28 6.64
CA VAL A 50 -28.34 8.37 5.76
C VAL A 50 -28.98 7.83 4.48
N ALA A 51 -28.40 6.78 3.87
CA ALA A 51 -28.95 6.15 2.68
C ALA A 51 -30.29 5.44 2.96
N THR A 52 -30.39 4.68 4.05
CA THR A 52 -31.66 4.04 4.46
C THR A 52 -32.71 5.06 4.86
N GLY A 53 -32.33 6.13 5.58
CA GLY A 53 -33.20 7.26 5.87
C GLY A 53 -33.72 7.94 4.59
N ALA A 54 -32.85 8.20 3.62
CA ALA A 54 -33.23 8.77 2.33
C ALA A 54 -34.16 7.86 1.52
N ILE A 55 -33.95 6.53 1.57
CA ILE A 55 -34.82 5.53 0.93
C ILE A 55 -36.20 5.52 1.59
N LEU A 56 -36.28 5.48 2.92
CA LEU A 56 -37.55 5.51 3.67
C LEU A 56 -38.33 6.79 3.38
N VAL A 57 -37.67 7.94 3.35
CA VAL A 57 -38.33 9.21 3.01
C VAL A 57 -38.86 9.21 1.58
N ARG A 58 -38.12 8.66 0.60
CA ARG A 58 -38.59 8.52 -0.78
C ARG A 58 -39.79 7.59 -0.91
N ILE A 59 -39.86 6.53 -0.11
CA ILE A 59 -40.99 5.59 -0.09
C ILE A 59 -42.23 6.28 0.53
N CYS A 60 -42.05 7.08 1.58
CA CYS A 60 -43.14 7.79 2.26
C CYS A 60 -43.64 9.04 1.49
N HIS A 61 -42.81 9.64 0.62
CA HIS A 61 -43.14 10.86 -0.12
C HIS A 61 -42.72 10.81 -1.61
N PRO A 62 -43.69 10.71 -2.55
CA PRO A 62 -43.44 10.93 -3.96
C PRO A 62 -42.97 12.37 -4.21
N PRO A 63 -41.97 12.60 -5.08
CA PRO A 63 -41.38 13.92 -5.33
C PRO A 63 -42.33 14.92 -6.02
N THR A 64 -43.53 14.49 -6.41
CA THR A 64 -44.49 15.25 -7.20
C THR A 64 -45.65 15.85 -6.40
N ARG A 65 -45.69 15.68 -5.06
CA ARG A 65 -46.80 16.18 -4.22
C ARG A 65 -46.31 16.98 -3.01
N ALA A 66 -47.14 17.93 -2.57
CA ALA A 66 -46.86 18.77 -1.40
C ALA A 66 -46.70 17.93 -0.10
N LEU A 67 -45.87 18.45 0.81
CA LEU A 67 -45.59 17.86 2.11
C LEU A 67 -46.74 18.12 3.09
N THR A 68 -47.32 17.06 3.63
CA THR A 68 -48.31 17.13 4.71
C THR A 68 -47.62 17.43 6.04
N LEU A 69 -48.33 18.04 7.00
CA LEU A 69 -47.80 18.29 8.36
C LEU A 69 -47.24 17.02 9.01
N LEU A 70 -47.97 15.90 8.89
CA LEU A 70 -47.53 14.58 9.36
C LEU A 70 -46.20 14.12 8.73
N GLY A 71 -45.98 14.48 7.47
CA GLY A 71 -44.77 14.15 6.72
C GLY A 71 -43.59 15.03 7.08
N VAL A 72 -43.84 16.31 7.38
CA VAL A 72 -42.84 17.22 7.96
C VAL A 72 -42.37 16.71 9.32
N VAL A 73 -43.31 16.28 10.17
CA VAL A 73 -42.99 15.72 11.50
C VAL A 73 -42.25 14.38 11.37
N SER A 74 -42.68 13.48 10.47
CA SER A 74 -41.97 12.22 10.20
C SER A 74 -40.54 12.46 9.72
N LEU A 75 -40.33 13.42 8.81
CA LEU A 75 -39.00 13.86 8.35
C LEU A 75 -38.14 14.41 9.47
N ALA A 76 -38.70 15.25 10.34
CA ALA A 76 -38.01 15.78 11.50
C ALA A 76 -37.60 14.65 12.47
N CYS A 77 -38.44 13.63 12.66
CA CYS A 77 -38.11 12.45 13.45
C CYS A 77 -37.02 11.58 12.79
N VAL A 78 -37.01 11.43 11.46
CA VAL A 78 -35.92 10.75 10.73
C VAL A 78 -34.61 11.52 10.97
N ALA A 79 -34.60 12.83 10.77
CA ALA A 79 -33.42 13.66 11.01
C ALA A 79 -32.96 13.57 12.48
N GLY A 80 -33.87 13.69 13.44
CA GLY A 80 -33.60 13.53 14.87
C GLY A 80 -33.05 12.15 15.22
N SER A 81 -33.59 11.06 14.65
CA SER A 81 -33.09 9.70 14.87
C SER A 81 -31.65 9.54 14.37
N GLN A 82 -31.32 10.15 13.23
CA GLN A 82 -29.95 10.14 12.72
C GLN A 82 -29.03 10.94 13.63
N VAL A 83 -29.43 12.15 14.06
CA VAL A 83 -28.65 12.98 14.99
C VAL A 83 -28.40 12.24 16.30
N PHE A 84 -29.42 11.64 16.93
CA PHE A 84 -29.26 10.91 18.18
C PHE A 84 -28.45 9.61 18.02
N TYR A 85 -28.59 8.91 16.89
CA TYR A 85 -27.73 7.78 16.54
C TYR A 85 -26.28 8.24 16.46
N GLN A 86 -26.02 9.37 15.79
CA GLN A 86 -24.68 9.91 15.71
C GLN A 86 -24.17 10.36 17.08
N MET A 87 -25.01 10.94 17.93
CA MET A 87 -24.56 11.31 19.28
C MET A 87 -24.20 10.08 20.12
N LEU A 88 -24.95 8.98 20.01
CA LEU A 88 -24.64 7.70 20.67
C LEU A 88 -23.37 7.03 20.12
N VAL A 89 -23.18 7.08 18.79
CA VAL A 89 -22.04 6.44 18.11
C VAL A 89 -20.77 7.28 18.24
N TRP A 90 -20.84 8.61 18.31
CA TRP A 90 -19.66 9.47 18.19
C TRP A 90 -19.30 10.22 19.48
N SER A 91 -20.19 10.31 20.47
CA SER A 91 -19.91 11.02 21.73
C SER A 91 -19.75 10.05 22.90
N GLU A 92 -18.51 9.90 23.38
CA GLU A 92 -18.20 9.11 24.58
C GLU A 92 -19.05 9.50 25.80
N PRO A 93 -19.30 10.79 26.11
CA PRO A 93 -20.24 11.17 27.16
C PRO A 93 -21.66 10.62 26.98
N TRP A 94 -22.16 10.49 25.76
CA TRP A 94 -23.52 9.99 25.49
C TRP A 94 -23.60 8.46 25.44
N ARG A 95 -22.46 7.81 25.19
CA ARG A 95 -22.31 6.35 25.20
C ARG A 95 -22.09 5.80 26.62
N VAL A 96 -21.36 6.53 27.47
CA VAL A 96 -20.84 6.06 28.77
C VAL A 96 -21.62 6.62 29.97
N GLN A 97 -22.40 7.71 29.82
CA GLN A 97 -23.20 8.22 30.94
C GLN A 97 -24.32 7.26 31.39
N SER A 98 -24.49 7.15 32.71
CA SER A 98 -25.47 6.32 33.42
C SER A 98 -26.95 6.67 33.16
N SER A 99 -27.24 7.80 32.48
CA SER A 99 -28.59 8.34 32.36
C SER A 99 -29.46 7.63 31.30
N SER A 100 -28.90 6.79 30.43
CA SER A 100 -29.58 6.13 29.28
C SER A 100 -30.32 7.09 28.32
N LEU A 101 -30.19 8.41 28.50
CA LEU A 101 -31.01 9.42 27.85
C LEU A 101 -30.83 9.44 26.32
N GLY A 102 -29.59 9.31 25.84
CA GLY A 102 -29.28 9.24 24.41
C GLY A 102 -29.99 8.07 23.73
N TRP A 103 -30.00 6.91 24.37
CA TRP A 103 -30.64 5.70 23.84
C TRP A 103 -32.16 5.86 23.80
N ARG A 104 -32.75 6.51 24.82
CA ARG A 104 -34.19 6.81 24.87
C ARG A 104 -34.61 7.77 23.76
N LEU A 105 -33.86 8.86 23.56
CA LEU A 105 -34.14 9.84 22.52
C LEU A 105 -34.00 9.24 21.11
N TRP A 106 -32.98 8.43 20.88
CA TRP A 106 -32.80 7.70 19.62
C TRP A 106 -33.94 6.72 19.35
N TRP A 107 -34.31 5.92 20.34
CA TRP A 107 -35.38 4.93 20.21
C TRP A 107 -36.73 5.60 19.90
N VAL A 108 -37.11 6.63 20.66
CA VAL A 108 -38.36 7.38 20.44
C VAL A 108 -38.36 8.01 19.05
N ALA A 109 -37.27 8.65 18.62
CA ALA A 109 -37.18 9.26 17.30
C ALA A 109 -37.32 8.23 16.16
N THR A 110 -36.72 7.04 16.32
CA THR A 110 -36.79 5.94 15.34
C THR A 110 -38.20 5.34 15.23
N VAL A 111 -38.84 5.10 16.38
CA VAL A 111 -40.22 4.60 16.44
C VAL A 111 -41.18 5.61 15.82
N MET A 112 -41.05 6.89 16.16
CA MET A 112 -41.88 7.96 15.61
C MET A 112 -41.70 8.13 14.10
N ALA A 113 -40.46 8.09 13.61
CA ALA A 113 -40.16 8.16 12.18
C ALA A 113 -40.89 7.05 11.40
N THR A 114 -40.80 5.81 11.89
CA THR A 114 -41.36 4.62 11.25
C THR A 114 -42.90 4.62 11.31
N CYS A 115 -43.47 4.90 12.48
CA CYS A 115 -44.92 4.83 12.68
C CYS A 115 -45.65 5.97 11.97
N LEU A 116 -45.12 7.20 12.03
CA LEU A 116 -45.70 8.33 11.30
C LEU A 116 -45.58 8.16 9.79
N GLY A 117 -44.46 7.60 9.31
CA GLY A 117 -44.26 7.27 7.90
C GLY A 117 -45.29 6.25 7.41
N LEU A 118 -45.54 5.19 8.19
CA LEU A 118 -46.54 4.18 7.88
C LEU A 118 -47.97 4.75 7.93
N LEU A 119 -48.32 5.53 8.95
CA LEU A 119 -49.62 6.21 9.04
C LEU A 119 -49.86 7.12 7.84
N GLN A 120 -48.83 7.79 7.36
CA GLN A 120 -48.93 8.63 6.18
C GLN A 120 -49.18 7.82 4.90
N VAL A 121 -48.48 6.70 4.72
CA VAL A 121 -48.69 5.79 3.59
C VAL A 121 -50.13 5.27 3.61
N LEU A 122 -50.63 4.86 4.78
CA LEU A 122 -52.01 4.40 4.96
C LEU A 122 -53.02 5.49 4.64
N TRP A 123 -52.85 6.69 5.19
CA TRP A 123 -53.72 7.84 4.94
C TRP A 123 -53.80 8.18 3.44
N ARG A 124 -52.66 8.16 2.74
CA ARG A 124 -52.60 8.38 1.28
C ARG A 124 -53.18 7.24 0.45
N SER A 125 -53.15 6.03 0.99
CA SER A 125 -53.76 4.84 0.37
C SER A 125 -55.28 4.79 0.60
N GLY A 126 -55.88 5.88 1.08
CA GLY A 126 -57.32 6.00 1.30
C GLY A 126 -57.78 5.65 2.72
N ALA A 127 -56.87 5.40 3.67
CA ALA A 127 -57.25 5.21 5.06
C ALA A 127 -57.80 6.51 5.64
N ARG A 128 -59.13 6.59 5.76
CA ARG A 128 -59.83 7.71 6.41
C ARG A 128 -60.32 7.31 7.79
N TRP A 129 -60.42 8.29 8.68
CA TRP A 129 -61.00 8.14 10.01
C TRP A 129 -62.53 7.98 10.01
N GLU A 130 -63.15 7.90 8.83
CA GLU A 130 -64.59 7.74 8.64
C GLU A 130 -64.98 6.28 8.30
N TRP A 131 -64.05 5.47 7.77
CA TRP A 131 -64.30 4.10 7.32
C TRP A 131 -63.87 3.07 8.37
N ASN A 132 -64.72 2.06 8.65
CA ASN A 132 -64.46 1.07 9.72
C ASN A 132 -63.11 0.35 9.58
N SER A 133 -62.67 -0.02 8.37
CA SER A 133 -61.36 -0.66 8.16
C SER A 133 -60.17 0.31 8.18
N GLY A 134 -60.40 1.57 7.83
CA GLY A 134 -59.36 2.63 7.85
C GLY A 134 -59.04 3.06 9.28
N ARG A 135 -60.09 3.31 10.08
CA ARG A 135 -59.99 3.68 11.51
C ARG A 135 -59.28 2.62 12.33
N THR A 136 -59.62 1.35 12.16
CA THR A 136 -59.00 0.24 12.91
C THR A 136 -57.52 0.10 12.58
N THR A 137 -57.15 0.18 11.30
CA THR A 137 -55.74 0.08 10.88
C THR A 137 -54.90 1.25 11.38
N LEU A 138 -55.41 2.48 11.27
CA LEU A 138 -54.74 3.66 11.81
C LEU A 138 -54.64 3.62 13.34
N GLY A 139 -55.69 3.13 14.01
CA GLY A 139 -55.74 2.90 15.45
C GLY A 139 -54.68 1.89 15.93
N PHE A 140 -54.62 0.71 15.32
CA PHE A 140 -53.61 -0.31 15.65
C PHE A 140 -52.19 0.16 15.38
N THR A 141 -51.97 0.89 14.29
CA THR A 141 -50.64 1.44 13.93
C THR A 141 -50.21 2.54 14.90
N SER A 142 -51.15 3.36 15.36
CA SER A 142 -50.89 4.38 16.39
C SER A 142 -50.63 3.72 17.75
N ALA A 143 -51.42 2.72 18.14
CA ALA A 143 -51.24 1.95 19.37
C ALA A 143 -49.88 1.22 19.37
N LEU A 144 -49.47 0.64 18.24
CA LEU A 144 -48.16 0.02 18.07
C LEU A 144 -47.04 1.04 18.27
N GLY A 145 -47.16 2.24 17.69
CA GLY A 145 -46.17 3.30 17.88
C GLY A 145 -46.06 3.76 19.34
N VAL A 146 -47.20 3.91 20.03
CA VAL A 146 -47.23 4.26 21.46
C VAL A 146 -46.59 3.17 22.32
N LEU A 147 -46.92 1.90 22.08
CA LEU A 147 -46.34 0.76 22.80
C LEU A 147 -44.83 0.67 22.55
N LEU A 148 -44.37 0.83 21.31
CA LEU A 148 -42.94 0.78 21.01
C LEU A 148 -42.19 1.98 21.61
N ALA A 149 -42.75 3.19 21.58
CA ALA A 149 -42.15 4.37 22.19
C ALA A 149 -42.10 4.25 23.73
N GLY A 150 -43.13 3.64 24.33
CA GLY A 150 -43.21 3.37 25.77
C GLY A 150 -42.05 2.53 26.32
N LEU A 151 -41.41 1.70 25.48
CA LEU A 151 -40.23 0.92 25.87
C LEU A 151 -39.04 1.82 26.30
N ALA A 152 -38.91 3.02 25.73
CA ALA A 152 -37.88 3.97 26.10
C ALA A 152 -38.08 4.59 27.49
N PHE A 153 -39.25 4.47 28.11
CA PHE A 153 -39.52 5.03 29.44
C PHE A 153 -39.34 4.02 30.56
N ARG A 154 -38.98 2.76 30.24
CA ARG A 154 -38.80 1.72 31.24
C ARG A 154 -37.56 1.95 32.12
N PRO A 155 -37.61 1.60 33.42
CA PRO A 155 -36.44 1.66 34.30
C PRO A 155 -35.33 0.68 33.90
N ARG A 156 -35.70 -0.51 33.39
CA ARG A 156 -34.76 -1.53 32.87
C ARG A 156 -35.07 -1.82 31.41
N LEU A 157 -34.23 -1.30 30.52
CA LEU A 157 -34.40 -1.38 29.06
C LEU A 157 -34.38 -2.83 28.54
N MET A 158 -33.54 -3.70 29.13
CA MET A 158 -33.34 -5.10 28.71
C MET A 158 -34.15 -6.12 29.55
N GLY A 159 -34.99 -5.65 30.48
CA GLY A 159 -35.82 -6.53 31.30
C GLY A 159 -37.02 -7.08 30.53
N SER A 160 -37.52 -8.26 30.92
CA SER A 160 -38.74 -8.85 30.36
C SER A 160 -39.93 -7.88 30.47
N THR A 161 -40.74 -7.78 29.43
CA THR A 161 -41.98 -6.99 29.44
C THR A 161 -43.11 -7.77 30.13
N PRO A 162 -44.09 -7.10 30.76
CA PRO A 162 -45.28 -7.76 31.29
C PRO A 162 -46.06 -8.51 30.18
N ASP A 163 -46.76 -9.58 30.55
CA ASP A 163 -47.51 -10.40 29.58
C ASP A 163 -48.63 -9.63 28.86
N TRP A 164 -49.28 -8.70 29.55
CA TRP A 164 -50.26 -7.80 28.94
C TRP A 164 -49.63 -6.90 27.85
N TRP A 165 -48.39 -6.46 28.04
CA TRP A 165 -47.68 -5.63 27.05
C TRP A 165 -47.34 -6.44 25.80
N LYS A 166 -46.89 -7.70 25.99
CA LYS A 166 -46.64 -8.65 24.89
C LYS A 166 -47.91 -8.94 24.10
N ALA A 167 -49.02 -9.20 24.78
CA ALA A 167 -50.32 -9.45 24.15
C ALA A 167 -50.84 -8.22 23.37
N CYS A 168 -50.81 -7.03 23.98
CA CYS A 168 -51.22 -5.79 23.32
C CYS A 168 -50.34 -5.45 22.11
N THR A 169 -49.02 -5.64 22.22
CA THR A 169 -48.08 -5.41 21.11
C THR A 169 -48.33 -6.40 19.97
N ALA A 170 -48.52 -7.69 20.28
CA ALA A 170 -48.83 -8.71 19.27
C ALA A 170 -50.14 -8.41 18.53
N LEU A 171 -51.18 -7.99 19.26
CA LEU A 171 -52.47 -7.59 18.68
C LEU A 171 -52.33 -6.34 17.80
N ALA A 172 -51.57 -5.34 18.24
CA ALA A 172 -51.33 -4.13 17.47
C ALA A 172 -50.52 -4.40 16.19
N VAL A 173 -49.49 -5.25 16.26
CA VAL A 173 -48.74 -5.71 15.08
C VAL A 173 -49.65 -6.43 14.09
N LEU A 174 -50.46 -7.38 14.56
CA LEU A 174 -51.37 -8.14 13.70
C LEU A 174 -52.39 -7.22 13.03
N GLY A 175 -53.00 -6.29 13.78
CA GLY A 175 -53.94 -5.31 13.25
C GLY A 175 -53.33 -4.36 12.23
N THR A 176 -52.09 -3.89 12.47
CA THR A 176 -51.34 -3.08 11.50
C THR A 176 -51.02 -3.85 10.23
N ILE A 177 -50.55 -5.09 10.30
CA ILE A 177 -50.20 -5.90 9.13
C ILE A 177 -51.42 -6.22 8.28
N VAL A 178 -52.46 -6.78 8.90
CA VAL A 178 -53.70 -7.18 8.20
C VAL A 178 -54.39 -5.96 7.60
N GLY A 179 -54.56 -4.90 8.38
CA GLY A 179 -55.20 -3.67 7.93
C GLY A 179 -54.43 -2.96 6.81
N SER A 180 -53.10 -2.88 6.93
CA SER A 180 -52.25 -2.28 5.90
C SER A 180 -52.33 -3.08 4.59
N GLY A 181 -52.31 -4.41 4.68
CA GLY A 181 -52.48 -5.29 3.52
C GLY A 181 -53.79 -5.04 2.79
N VAL A 182 -54.91 -4.99 3.52
CA VAL A 182 -56.24 -4.73 2.92
C VAL A 182 -56.31 -3.37 2.23
N ILE A 183 -55.81 -2.32 2.89
CA ILE A 183 -55.87 -0.95 2.37
C ILE A 183 -54.95 -0.79 1.15
N ILE A 184 -53.72 -1.30 1.22
CA ILE A 184 -52.77 -1.23 0.10
C ILE A 184 -53.25 -2.08 -1.08
N SER A 185 -53.84 -3.26 -0.84
CA SER A 185 -54.42 -4.09 -1.90
C SER A 185 -55.68 -3.49 -2.53
N ARG A 186 -56.47 -2.68 -1.80
CA ARG A 186 -57.60 -1.91 -2.37
C ARG A 186 -57.08 -0.74 -3.22
N TRP A 187 -56.16 0.04 -2.66
CA TRP A 187 -55.53 1.15 -3.38
C TRP A 187 -54.86 0.71 -4.69
N ALA A 188 -54.13 -0.41 -4.66
CA ALA A 188 -53.47 -0.99 -5.83
C ALA A 188 -54.45 -1.50 -6.91
N ARG A 189 -55.69 -1.84 -6.52
CA ARG A 189 -56.78 -2.20 -7.45
C ARG A 189 -57.45 -0.98 -8.07
N GLU A 190 -57.57 0.12 -7.31
CA GLU A 190 -58.22 1.36 -7.75
C GLU A 190 -57.31 2.28 -8.58
N HIS A 191 -55.98 2.14 -8.47
CA HIS A 191 -55.00 2.97 -9.18
C HIS A 191 -54.01 2.11 -9.99
N PRO A 192 -54.40 1.55 -11.15
CA PRO A 192 -53.47 0.83 -12.01
C PRO A 192 -52.36 1.76 -12.52
N PRO A 193 -51.09 1.33 -12.54
CA PRO A 193 -49.97 2.23 -12.79
C PRO A 193 -49.92 2.70 -14.25
N GLN A 194 -50.16 3.99 -14.49
CA GLN A 194 -49.72 4.69 -15.70
C GLN A 194 -48.31 5.26 -15.47
N LEU A 195 -47.30 4.60 -16.03
CA LEU A 195 -45.97 5.08 -16.47
C LEU A 195 -45.00 3.89 -16.49
N ARG A 196 -44.31 3.71 -17.62
CA ARG A 196 -43.44 2.57 -18.01
C ARG A 196 -42.75 1.88 -16.82
N ARG A 197 -43.14 0.63 -16.55
CA ARG A 197 -42.46 -0.25 -15.60
C ARG A 197 -41.08 -0.61 -16.16
N LEU A 198 -40.02 -0.36 -15.40
CA LEU A 198 -38.78 -1.11 -15.60
C LEU A 198 -39.13 -2.60 -15.43
N PRO A 199 -38.66 -3.50 -16.32
CA PRO A 199 -38.94 -4.93 -16.20
C PRO A 199 -38.58 -5.46 -14.81
N ALA A 200 -39.35 -6.41 -14.27
CA ALA A 200 -39.11 -6.96 -12.93
C ALA A 200 -37.68 -7.50 -12.76
N TRP A 201 -37.14 -8.13 -13.82
CA TRP A 201 -35.75 -8.60 -13.86
C TRP A 201 -34.73 -7.46 -13.72
N LEU A 202 -35.01 -6.28 -14.29
CA LEU A 202 -34.11 -5.13 -14.22
C LEU A 202 -34.12 -4.49 -12.83
N LYS A 203 -35.27 -4.46 -12.16
CA LYS A 203 -35.38 -4.00 -10.75
C LYS A 203 -34.65 -4.96 -9.80
N ILE A 204 -34.84 -6.27 -9.97
CA ILE A 204 -34.13 -7.29 -9.19
C ILE A 204 -32.63 -7.24 -9.47
N SER A 205 -32.24 -7.07 -10.74
CA SER A 205 -30.84 -6.89 -11.14
C SER A 205 -30.22 -5.66 -10.49
N LEU A 206 -30.87 -4.49 -10.53
CA LEU A 206 -30.36 -3.29 -9.86
C LEU A 206 -30.25 -3.46 -8.34
N GLN A 207 -31.19 -4.14 -7.70
CA GLN A 207 -31.13 -4.41 -6.25
C GLN A 207 -30.03 -5.41 -5.89
N ALA A 208 -29.89 -6.49 -6.67
CA ALA A 208 -28.82 -7.46 -6.51
C ALA A 208 -27.44 -6.84 -6.77
N THR A 209 -27.30 -6.06 -7.85
CA THR A 209 -26.08 -5.32 -8.16
C THR A 209 -25.75 -4.31 -7.05
N ALA A 210 -26.73 -3.56 -6.54
CA ALA A 210 -26.49 -2.65 -5.41
C ALA A 210 -26.04 -3.40 -4.14
N ALA A 211 -26.68 -4.53 -3.81
CA ALA A 211 -26.30 -5.34 -2.66
C ALA A 211 -24.89 -5.94 -2.82
N VAL A 212 -24.55 -6.45 -4.01
CA VAL A 212 -23.23 -6.97 -4.34
C VAL A 212 -22.18 -5.87 -4.30
N THR A 213 -22.45 -4.69 -4.86
CA THR A 213 -21.53 -3.54 -4.80
C THR A 213 -21.31 -3.07 -3.38
N ILE A 214 -22.33 -3.07 -2.52
CA ILE A 214 -22.20 -2.71 -1.10
C ILE A 214 -21.40 -3.77 -0.34
N LEU A 215 -21.69 -5.07 -0.55
CA LEU A 215 -20.96 -6.18 0.07
C LEU A 215 -19.49 -6.17 -0.36
N ALA A 216 -19.23 -6.05 -1.66
CA ALA A 216 -17.88 -5.96 -2.22
C ALA A 216 -17.16 -4.70 -1.73
N GLY A 217 -17.83 -3.54 -1.70
CA GLY A 217 -17.27 -2.30 -1.19
C GLY A 217 -16.95 -2.37 0.31
N THR A 218 -17.81 -2.99 1.11
CA THR A 218 -17.59 -3.16 2.55
C THR A 218 -16.50 -4.18 2.84
N PHE A 219 -16.46 -5.29 2.11
CA PHE A 219 -15.38 -6.27 2.20
C PHE A 219 -14.03 -5.65 1.79
N TYR A 220 -13.99 -4.91 0.68
CA TYR A 220 -12.79 -4.22 0.20
C TYR A 220 -12.32 -3.16 1.20
N CYS A 221 -13.21 -2.31 1.70
CA CYS A 221 -12.92 -1.35 2.76
C CYS A 221 -12.42 -2.04 4.04
N GLY A 222 -13.02 -3.17 4.42
CA GLY A 222 -12.56 -3.98 5.55
C GLY A 222 -11.13 -4.47 5.34
N ARG A 223 -10.85 -5.08 4.19
CA ARG A 223 -9.52 -5.61 3.80
C ARG A 223 -8.43 -4.55 3.84
N ILE A 224 -8.66 -3.37 3.23
CA ILE A 224 -7.63 -2.32 3.16
C ILE A 224 -7.40 -1.63 4.51
N THR A 225 -8.36 -1.69 5.43
CA THR A 225 -8.28 -1.00 6.72
C THR A 225 -7.83 -1.87 7.89
N THR A 226 -8.02 -3.21 7.82
CA THR A 226 -7.66 -4.16 8.88
C THR A 226 -6.17 -4.07 9.25
N PRO A 227 -5.80 -3.90 10.54
CA PRO A 227 -4.39 -3.92 10.93
C PRO A 227 -3.76 -5.27 10.57
N PRO A 228 -2.44 -5.31 10.26
CA PRO A 228 -1.75 -6.58 10.06
C PRO A 228 -1.87 -7.46 11.31
N ALA A 229 -1.88 -8.78 11.13
CA ALA A 229 -1.92 -9.72 12.24
C ALA A 229 -0.75 -9.42 13.20
N SER A 230 -1.05 -9.24 14.49
CA SER A 230 0.01 -9.05 15.48
C SER A 230 0.73 -10.38 15.70
N PRO A 231 2.07 -10.40 15.84
CA PRO A 231 2.76 -11.60 16.33
C PRO A 231 2.23 -12.06 17.69
N PHE A 232 1.58 -11.16 18.44
CA PHE A 232 0.99 -11.39 19.75
C PHE A 232 -0.43 -11.97 19.74
N ASP A 233 -1.04 -12.14 18.56
CA ASP A 233 -2.44 -12.61 18.46
C ASP A 233 -2.56 -14.13 18.19
N LEU A 234 -1.45 -14.84 17.93
CA LEU A 234 -1.47 -16.17 17.29
C LEU A 234 -0.94 -17.36 18.10
N MET A 235 -0.50 -17.23 19.37
CA MET A 235 0.11 -18.35 20.09
C MET A 235 -0.54 -18.67 21.46
N PRO A 236 -1.13 -19.86 21.66
CA PRO A 236 -1.47 -20.39 22.98
C PRO A 236 -0.19 -20.65 23.81
N SER A 237 -0.28 -20.50 25.13
CA SER A 237 0.88 -20.44 26.04
C SER A 237 1.76 -21.71 26.04
N LEU A 238 2.78 -21.76 25.17
CA LEU A 238 3.85 -22.76 25.19
C LEU A 238 4.54 -22.84 26.57
N LEU A 239 4.60 -21.70 27.28
CA LEU A 239 5.11 -21.60 28.65
C LEU A 239 4.40 -22.52 29.67
N LYS A 240 3.09 -22.75 29.52
CA LYS A 240 2.32 -23.58 30.47
C LYS A 240 2.73 -25.06 30.39
N ALA A 241 3.24 -25.50 29.24
CA ALA A 241 3.61 -26.89 29.01
C ALA A 241 5.06 -27.23 29.42
N LEU A 242 5.86 -26.24 29.83
CA LEU A 242 7.28 -26.43 30.11
C LEU A 242 7.53 -26.91 31.55
N PRO A 243 8.39 -27.93 31.76
CA PRO A 243 8.84 -28.32 33.09
C PRO A 243 9.57 -27.17 33.81
N PRO A 244 9.43 -27.00 35.14
CA PRO A 244 10.03 -25.88 35.87
C PRO A 244 11.54 -25.71 35.73
N ARG A 245 12.30 -26.82 35.71
CA ARG A 245 13.76 -26.79 35.52
C ARG A 245 14.17 -26.30 34.13
N GLU A 246 13.41 -26.71 33.12
CA GLU A 246 13.63 -26.31 31.73
C GLU A 246 13.29 -24.84 31.53
N LEU A 247 12.24 -24.36 32.20
CA LEU A 247 11.89 -22.94 32.22
C LEU A 247 12.99 -22.08 32.85
N ASP A 248 13.59 -22.51 33.97
CA ASP A 248 14.68 -21.77 34.61
C ASP A 248 15.94 -21.69 33.74
N ARG A 249 16.32 -22.80 33.11
CA ARG A 249 17.45 -22.86 32.15
C ARG A 249 17.22 -21.88 31.00
N ARG A 250 16.03 -21.94 30.40
CA ARG A 250 15.67 -21.14 29.24
C ARG A 250 15.54 -19.65 29.57
N ILE A 251 15.04 -19.30 30.76
CA ILE A 251 15.04 -17.92 31.27
C ILE A 251 16.47 -17.37 31.33
N GLY A 252 17.46 -18.16 31.79
CA GLY A 252 18.86 -17.74 31.83
C GLY A 252 19.46 -17.50 30.44
N GLU A 253 19.24 -18.44 29.51
CA GLU A 253 19.72 -18.33 28.13
C GLU A 253 19.08 -17.16 27.38
N ASP A 254 17.75 -17.03 27.49
CA ASP A 254 16.97 -15.98 26.84
C ASP A 254 17.31 -14.60 27.42
N PHE A 255 17.70 -14.52 28.70
CA PHE A 255 18.18 -13.29 29.30
C PHE A 255 19.51 -12.84 28.70
N GLY A 256 20.48 -13.76 28.53
CA GLY A 256 21.73 -13.45 27.82
C GLY A 256 21.50 -13.03 26.36
N ALA A 257 20.60 -13.71 25.66
CA ALA A 257 20.19 -13.37 24.30
C ALA A 257 19.53 -11.97 24.22
N LEU A 258 18.69 -11.61 25.19
CA LEU A 258 18.10 -10.29 25.32
C LEU A 258 19.16 -9.20 25.52
N GLN A 259 20.14 -9.42 26.42
CA GLN A 259 21.24 -8.48 26.64
C GLN A 259 22.07 -8.28 25.38
N GLN A 260 22.38 -9.36 24.66
CA GLN A 260 23.14 -9.30 23.42
C GLN A 260 22.39 -8.51 22.34
N SER A 261 21.11 -8.82 22.09
CA SER A 261 20.30 -8.09 21.11
C SER A 261 20.15 -6.61 21.45
N ALA A 262 19.96 -6.28 22.73
CA ALA A 262 19.88 -4.89 23.16
C ALA A 262 21.19 -4.12 22.88
N ARG A 263 22.36 -4.73 23.13
CA ARG A 263 23.67 -4.14 22.82
C ARG A 263 23.88 -3.96 21.32
N HIS A 264 23.55 -4.97 20.52
CA HIS A 264 23.67 -4.89 19.06
C HIS A 264 22.76 -3.79 18.49
N LEU A 265 21.54 -3.63 18.98
CA LEU A 265 20.64 -2.55 18.55
C LEU A 265 21.16 -1.16 18.93
N ASP A 266 21.78 -1.01 20.10
CA ASP A 266 22.40 0.25 20.50
C ASP A 266 23.58 0.61 19.57
N GLN A 267 24.44 -0.37 19.23
CA GLN A 267 25.52 -0.19 18.26
C GLN A 267 25.00 0.11 16.84
N LEU A 268 23.94 -0.58 16.41
CA LEU A 268 23.31 -0.35 15.11
C LEU A 268 22.72 1.05 15.01
N ARG A 269 22.17 1.57 16.10
CA ARG A 269 21.69 2.96 16.17
C ARG A 269 22.82 3.95 15.91
N GLU A 270 23.97 3.81 16.58
CA GLU A 270 25.12 4.69 16.37
C GLU A 270 25.67 4.58 14.94
N ALA A 271 25.76 3.35 14.42
CA ALA A 271 26.18 3.10 13.03
C ALA A 271 25.21 3.71 12.01
N ALA A 272 23.89 3.70 12.28
CA ALA A 272 22.86 4.26 11.41
C ALA A 272 22.95 5.78 11.33
N GLU A 273 23.17 6.43 12.48
CA GLU A 273 23.37 7.88 12.56
C GLU A 273 24.63 8.30 11.79
N SER A 274 25.75 7.60 12.01
CA SER A 274 27.01 7.86 11.31
C SER A 274 26.89 7.64 9.80
N LEU A 275 26.29 6.52 9.38
CA LEU A 275 26.10 6.21 7.96
C LEU A 275 25.24 7.27 7.28
N HIS A 276 24.10 7.64 7.86
CA HIS A 276 23.21 8.64 7.26
C HIS A 276 23.91 9.99 7.09
N ALA A 277 24.64 10.46 8.11
CA ALA A 277 25.40 11.72 8.02
C ALA A 277 26.48 11.65 6.92
N SER A 278 27.18 10.51 6.79
CA SER A 278 28.21 10.32 5.76
C SER A 278 27.62 10.32 4.33
N VAL A 279 26.45 9.70 4.15
CA VAL A 279 25.76 9.61 2.86
C VAL A 279 25.24 10.98 2.45
N GLU A 280 24.62 11.72 3.36
CA GLU A 280 24.13 13.08 3.09
C GLU A 280 25.26 14.01 2.63
N GLN A 281 26.41 13.95 3.29
CA GLN A 281 27.60 14.72 2.90
C GLN A 281 28.16 14.28 1.54
N SER A 282 28.23 12.96 1.30
CA SER A 282 28.70 12.37 0.04
C SER A 282 27.81 12.75 -1.15
N MET A 283 26.49 12.74 -0.95
CA MET A 283 25.51 13.14 -1.97
C MET A 283 25.58 14.62 -2.28
N THR A 284 25.71 15.47 -1.25
CA THR A 284 25.85 16.92 -1.41
C THR A 284 27.12 17.29 -2.17
N ARG A 285 28.26 16.66 -1.85
CA ARG A 285 29.53 16.89 -2.56
C ARG A 285 29.49 16.43 -4.01
N GLY A 286 28.81 15.31 -4.28
CA GLY A 286 28.67 14.75 -5.63
C GLY A 286 27.55 15.38 -6.45
N GLY A 287 26.75 16.29 -5.88
CA GLY A 287 25.59 16.90 -6.57
C GLY A 287 24.52 15.90 -7.00
N ARG A 288 24.41 14.74 -6.34
CA ARG A 288 23.64 13.58 -6.80
C ARG A 288 22.39 13.35 -5.96
N GLY A 289 21.28 13.00 -6.61
CA GLY A 289 19.97 12.76 -5.97
C GLY A 289 19.68 11.31 -5.55
N PHE A 290 20.64 10.39 -5.69
CA PHE A 290 20.47 8.96 -5.44
C PHE A 290 21.68 8.35 -4.70
N TYR A 291 21.48 7.20 -4.06
CA TYR A 291 22.54 6.46 -3.36
C TYR A 291 23.49 5.74 -4.34
N SER A 292 24.79 5.80 -4.08
CA SER A 292 25.77 4.99 -4.80
C SER A 292 25.60 3.51 -4.42
N PRO A 293 25.94 2.54 -5.29
CA PRO A 293 25.85 1.11 -5.00
C PRO A 293 26.49 0.68 -3.66
N LYS A 294 27.61 1.30 -3.25
CA LYS A 294 28.23 1.02 -1.95
C LYS A 294 27.39 1.52 -0.77
N GLU A 295 26.79 2.70 -0.90
CA GLU A 295 25.89 3.24 0.13
C GLU A 295 24.60 2.44 0.20
N GLN A 296 24.07 2.02 -0.94
CA GLN A 296 22.90 1.13 -1.03
C GLN A 296 23.15 -0.17 -0.25
N GLU A 297 24.28 -0.84 -0.50
CA GLU A 297 24.70 -2.05 0.21
C GLU A 297 24.84 -1.82 1.72
N ASN A 298 25.46 -0.72 2.14
CA ASN A 298 25.64 -0.40 3.56
C ASN A 298 24.31 -0.16 4.29
N ILE A 299 23.40 0.61 3.68
CA ILE A 299 22.06 0.90 4.22
C ILE A 299 21.27 -0.41 4.40
N ARG A 300 21.32 -1.28 3.40
CA ARG A 300 20.62 -2.58 3.43
C ARG A 300 21.20 -3.52 4.48
N ARG A 301 22.53 -3.64 4.56
CA ARG A 301 23.19 -4.47 5.57
C ARG A 301 22.79 -4.06 6.98
N LEU A 302 22.76 -2.75 7.24
CA LEU A 302 22.32 -2.23 8.53
C LEU A 302 20.86 -2.59 8.80
N PHE A 303 19.98 -2.42 7.81
CA PHE A 303 18.57 -2.75 7.96
C PHE A 303 18.33 -4.25 8.18
N LEU A 304 19.06 -5.12 7.48
CA LEU A 304 19.01 -6.58 7.69
C LEU A 304 19.43 -6.98 9.10
N HIS A 305 20.51 -6.37 9.61
CA HIS A 305 20.94 -6.61 11.00
C HIS A 305 19.87 -6.15 11.99
N TYR A 306 19.27 -4.98 11.78
CA TYR A 306 18.15 -4.51 12.60
C TYR A 306 16.96 -5.49 12.56
N LEU A 307 16.59 -5.98 11.37
CA LEU A 307 15.47 -6.92 11.21
C LEU A 307 15.73 -8.25 11.93
N ALA A 308 16.97 -8.74 11.91
CA ALA A 308 17.36 -9.96 12.63
C ALA A 308 17.23 -9.79 14.15
N GLU A 309 17.78 -8.71 14.71
CA GLU A 309 17.68 -8.44 16.15
C GLU A 309 16.24 -8.20 16.59
N ARG A 310 15.45 -7.51 15.74
CA ARG A 310 14.03 -7.31 15.98
C ARG A 310 13.26 -8.63 16.00
N ASP A 311 13.53 -9.54 15.06
CA ASP A 311 12.87 -10.85 15.01
C ASP A 311 13.16 -11.66 16.28
N GLN A 312 14.42 -11.69 16.72
CA GLN A 312 14.82 -12.34 17.97
C GLN A 312 14.06 -11.78 19.18
N LEU A 313 14.01 -10.46 19.34
CA LEU A 313 13.28 -9.83 20.45
C LEU A 313 11.77 -10.09 20.38
N LEU A 314 11.17 -10.09 19.19
CA LEU A 314 9.74 -10.39 19.04
C LEU A 314 9.43 -11.85 19.36
N ARG A 315 10.32 -12.80 19.04
CA ARG A 315 10.18 -14.21 19.45
C ARG A 315 10.23 -14.34 20.96
N LEU A 316 11.16 -13.66 21.63
CA LEU A 316 11.24 -13.62 23.09
C LEU A 316 9.97 -13.04 23.70
N ALA A 317 9.55 -11.86 23.24
CA ALA A 317 8.33 -11.19 23.71
C ALA A 317 7.09 -12.07 23.54
N THR A 318 6.93 -12.70 22.38
CA THR A 318 5.77 -13.55 22.06
C THR A 318 5.78 -14.83 22.90
N PHE A 319 6.95 -15.45 23.06
CA PHE A 319 7.11 -16.64 23.88
C PHE A 319 6.74 -16.36 25.35
N TYR A 320 7.24 -15.25 25.91
CA TYR A 320 7.04 -14.90 27.31
C TYR A 320 5.70 -14.20 27.60
N MET A 321 4.93 -13.81 26.59
CA MET A 321 3.59 -13.23 26.75
C MET A 321 2.62 -14.14 27.51
N GLY A 322 2.85 -15.46 27.45
CA GLY A 322 2.08 -16.47 28.17
C GLY A 322 2.41 -16.61 29.67
N TYR A 323 3.18 -15.69 30.27
CA TYR A 323 3.67 -15.79 31.66
C TYR A 323 2.57 -16.09 32.70
N LYS A 324 1.34 -15.60 32.50
CA LYS A 324 0.20 -15.89 33.40
C LYS A 324 -0.13 -17.39 33.53
N GLY A 325 0.27 -18.21 32.55
CA GLY A 325 0.12 -19.65 32.59
C GLY A 325 1.13 -20.37 33.50
N VAL A 326 2.16 -19.68 34.00
CA VAL A 326 3.17 -20.24 34.90
C VAL A 326 2.64 -20.23 36.35
N VAL A 327 2.58 -21.42 36.95
CA VAL A 327 2.02 -21.63 38.30
C VAL A 327 2.91 -21.00 39.37
N ASP A 328 4.21 -21.26 39.29
CA ASP A 328 5.21 -20.76 40.23
C ASP A 328 5.37 -19.24 40.14
N LYS A 329 5.23 -18.54 41.26
CA LYS A 329 5.23 -17.07 41.31
C LYS A 329 6.56 -16.50 40.81
N THR A 330 7.69 -16.99 41.34
CA THR A 330 9.03 -16.50 41.00
C THR A 330 9.32 -16.67 39.51
N ARG A 331 9.10 -17.86 38.95
CA ARG A 331 9.29 -18.10 37.51
C ARG A 331 8.35 -17.28 36.64
N ARG A 332 7.10 -17.09 37.06
CA ARG A 332 6.12 -16.25 36.35
C ARG A 332 6.60 -14.81 36.25
N GLU A 333 7.17 -14.26 37.32
CA GLU A 333 7.65 -12.88 37.36
C GLU A 333 8.97 -12.72 36.58
N ARG A 334 9.87 -13.71 36.63
CA ARG A 334 11.06 -13.74 35.77
C ARG A 334 10.70 -13.80 34.28
N ALA A 335 9.76 -14.67 33.91
CA ALA A 335 9.21 -14.77 32.56
C ALA A 335 8.59 -13.43 32.10
N TYR A 336 7.82 -12.79 32.97
CA TYR A 336 7.25 -11.47 32.71
C TYR A 336 8.32 -10.42 32.38
N LEU A 337 9.36 -10.31 33.22
CA LEU A 337 10.41 -9.30 33.07
C LEU A 337 11.17 -9.44 31.76
N ILE A 338 11.54 -10.67 31.36
CA ILE A 338 12.19 -10.93 30.07
C ILE A 338 11.27 -10.55 28.90
N GLY A 339 10.03 -11.03 28.92
CA GLY A 339 9.08 -10.77 27.83
C GLY A 339 8.76 -9.29 27.64
N TYR A 340 8.55 -8.58 28.75
CA TYR A 340 8.26 -7.15 28.71
C TYR A 340 9.49 -6.33 28.28
N CYS A 341 10.68 -6.64 28.80
CA CYS A 341 11.91 -5.97 28.40
C CYS A 341 12.24 -6.18 26.91
N ALA A 342 12.02 -7.39 26.39
CA ALA A 342 12.20 -7.70 24.96
C ALA A 342 11.22 -6.91 24.08
N ALA A 343 9.94 -6.86 24.47
CA ALA A 343 8.92 -6.10 23.76
C ALA A 343 9.21 -4.58 23.77
N ALA A 344 9.61 -4.05 24.92
CA ALA A 344 9.98 -2.64 25.10
C ALA A 344 11.18 -2.26 24.22
N THR A 345 12.21 -3.11 24.21
CA THR A 345 13.43 -2.93 23.41
C THR A 345 13.13 -2.94 21.92
N ALA A 346 12.33 -3.91 21.43
CA ALA A 346 11.95 -3.97 20.03
C ALA A 346 11.08 -2.78 19.59
N LEU A 347 10.19 -2.31 20.47
CA LEU A 347 9.33 -1.16 20.21
C LEU A 347 10.14 0.14 20.16
N GLU A 348 11.04 0.38 21.12
CA GLU A 348 11.96 1.52 21.12
C GLU A 348 12.80 1.55 19.84
N ALA A 349 13.52 0.46 19.53
CA ALA A 349 14.41 0.41 18.38
C ALA A 349 13.68 0.68 17.06
N GLY A 350 12.46 0.15 16.91
CA GLY A 350 11.66 0.41 15.73
C GLY A 350 11.10 1.83 15.66
N ARG A 351 10.75 2.46 16.78
CA ARG A 351 10.33 3.88 16.80
C ARG A 351 11.49 4.80 16.44
N PHE A 352 12.68 4.52 16.97
CA PHE A 352 13.89 5.25 16.62
C PHE A 352 14.15 5.20 15.11
N LEU A 353 14.18 4.00 14.53
CA LEU A 353 14.40 3.80 13.10
C LEU A 353 13.35 4.54 12.25
N VAL A 354 12.07 4.38 12.59
CA VAL A 354 10.97 5.01 11.86
C VAL A 354 11.06 6.53 11.96
N LYS A 355 11.25 7.09 13.17
CA LYS A 355 11.37 8.52 13.37
C LYS A 355 12.51 9.11 12.53
N ARG A 356 13.61 8.36 12.36
CA ARG A 356 14.78 8.84 11.61
C ARG A 356 14.57 8.88 10.09
N TYR A 357 13.87 7.89 9.53
CA TYR A 357 13.82 7.67 8.08
C TYR A 357 12.42 7.85 7.46
N LEU A 358 11.36 8.03 8.24
CA LEU A 358 9.98 8.13 7.72
C LEU A 358 9.78 9.32 6.77
N ASP A 359 10.44 10.44 7.08
CA ASP A 359 10.31 11.70 6.35
C ASP A 359 11.41 11.90 5.29
N ASP A 360 12.30 10.93 5.12
CA ASP A 360 13.30 10.88 4.03
C ASP A 360 12.76 9.96 2.91
N PRO A 361 12.27 10.52 1.78
CA PRO A 361 11.66 9.72 0.72
C PRO A 361 12.64 8.71 0.09
N LEU A 362 13.91 9.09 -0.03
CA LEU A 362 14.93 8.26 -0.66
C LEU A 362 15.31 7.09 0.26
N ALA A 363 15.53 7.37 1.55
CA ALA A 363 15.82 6.31 2.53
C ALA A 363 14.62 5.37 2.69
N ARG A 364 13.40 5.92 2.77
CA ARG A 364 12.19 5.12 2.91
C ARG A 364 11.93 4.24 1.69
N ALA A 365 12.15 4.73 0.48
CA ALA A 365 12.08 3.91 -0.73
C ALA A 365 13.12 2.79 -0.67
N LYS A 366 14.35 3.12 -0.27
CA LYS A 366 15.45 2.15 -0.19
C LYS A 366 15.23 1.03 0.82
N LEU A 367 14.71 1.36 2.00
CA LEU A 367 14.44 0.38 3.06
C LEU A 367 13.21 -0.50 2.77
N ASN A 368 12.38 -0.11 1.80
CA ASN A 368 11.23 -0.89 1.34
C ASN A 368 11.51 -1.65 0.03
N GLU A 369 12.73 -1.58 -0.51
CA GLU A 369 13.13 -2.28 -1.72
C GLU A 369 13.35 -3.78 -1.44
N PRO A 370 12.83 -4.71 -2.28
CA PRO A 370 13.10 -6.13 -2.13
C PRO A 370 14.52 -6.51 -2.59
N GLU A 371 15.17 -7.45 -1.90
CA GLU A 371 16.44 -8.04 -2.32
C GLU A 371 16.61 -9.49 -1.81
N GLY A 372 16.87 -10.40 -2.75
CA GLY A 372 16.97 -11.83 -2.45
C GLY A 372 15.70 -12.38 -1.78
N ASP A 373 15.86 -13.46 -1.01
CA ASP A 373 14.73 -14.10 -0.32
C ASP A 373 14.43 -13.49 1.07
N TRP A 374 15.37 -12.71 1.61
CA TRP A 374 15.36 -12.25 3.01
C TRP A 374 14.75 -10.85 3.18
N LEU A 375 14.88 -9.98 2.19
CA LEU A 375 14.34 -8.62 2.22
C LEU A 375 13.14 -8.53 1.28
N ARG A 376 11.94 -8.40 1.85
CA ARG A 376 10.69 -8.25 1.09
C ARG A 376 10.34 -6.79 0.89
N ALA A 377 9.59 -6.51 -0.18
CA ALA A 377 9.06 -5.18 -0.41
C ALA A 377 8.19 -4.72 0.78
N GLY A 378 8.33 -3.45 1.20
CA GLY A 378 7.47 -2.87 2.23
C GLY A 378 7.84 -3.18 3.69
N MET A 379 8.99 -3.82 3.97
CA MET A 379 9.34 -4.21 5.35
C MET A 379 9.55 -3.02 6.31
N PHE A 380 10.08 -1.89 5.84
CA PHE A 380 10.20 -0.68 6.68
C PHE A 380 8.82 -0.10 7.00
N ASP A 381 7.92 -0.03 6.02
CA ASP A 381 6.56 0.43 6.23
C ASP A 381 5.78 -0.52 7.17
N GLN A 382 6.06 -1.82 7.11
CA GLN A 382 5.52 -2.79 8.06
C GLN A 382 6.01 -2.51 9.49
N VAL A 383 7.30 -2.17 9.67
CA VAL A 383 7.83 -1.73 10.98
C VAL A 383 7.11 -0.46 11.43
N TYR A 384 6.95 0.54 10.56
CA TYR A 384 6.20 1.77 10.84
C TYR A 384 4.78 1.49 11.33
N HIS A 385 4.01 0.66 10.64
CA HIS A 385 2.65 0.31 11.06
C HIS A 385 2.62 -0.48 12.37
N ASN A 386 3.62 -1.31 12.63
CA ASN A 386 3.70 -2.11 13.85
C ASN A 386 4.00 -1.26 15.09
N VAL A 387 4.94 -0.31 15.00
CA VAL A 387 5.35 0.52 16.15
C VAL A 387 4.39 1.67 16.46
N THR A 388 3.44 1.93 15.55
CA THR A 388 2.36 2.91 15.71
C THR A 388 0.99 2.28 15.97
N SER A 389 0.93 0.95 16.09
CA SER A 389 -0.29 0.21 16.42
C SER A 389 -0.78 0.62 17.81
N THR A 390 -2.00 1.16 17.89
CA THR A 390 -2.63 1.53 19.16
C THR A 390 -2.74 0.33 20.11
N SER A 391 -3.09 -0.84 19.58
CA SER A 391 -3.15 -2.09 20.37
C SER A 391 -1.79 -2.45 21.00
N HIS A 392 -0.68 -2.25 20.29
CA HIS A 392 0.65 -2.52 20.85
C HIS A 392 1.04 -1.49 21.91
N LEU A 393 0.72 -0.22 21.69
CA LEU A 393 0.98 0.86 22.65
C LEU A 393 0.14 0.70 23.92
N ASP A 394 -1.14 0.34 23.79
CA ASP A 394 -2.03 0.06 24.92
C ASP A 394 -1.52 -1.13 25.75
N LYS A 395 -1.07 -2.21 25.10
CA LYS A 395 -0.44 -3.37 25.76
C LYS A 395 0.86 -2.95 26.47
N PHE A 396 1.71 -2.16 25.80
CA PHE A 396 2.94 -1.64 26.39
C PHE A 396 2.66 -0.82 27.65
N ASP A 397 1.70 0.12 27.61
CA ASP A 397 1.32 0.94 28.76
C ASP A 397 0.68 0.11 29.89
N GLN A 398 -0.12 -0.90 29.54
CA GLN A 398 -0.70 -1.82 30.53
C GLN A 398 0.40 -2.56 31.29
N HIS A 399 1.40 -3.09 30.59
CA HIS A 399 2.53 -3.79 31.21
C HIS A 399 3.48 -2.81 31.93
N GLY A 400 3.66 -1.59 31.42
CA GLY A 400 4.40 -0.54 32.11
C GLY A 400 3.82 -0.19 33.48
N ARG A 401 2.49 -0.12 33.61
CA ARG A 401 1.83 0.07 34.91
C ARG A 401 2.06 -1.10 35.87
N LEU A 402 2.03 -2.34 35.37
CA LEU A 402 2.33 -3.52 36.17
C LEU A 402 3.79 -3.51 36.66
N PHE A 403 4.74 -3.18 35.78
CA PHE A 403 6.15 -3.08 36.14
C PHE A 403 6.38 -2.01 37.21
N ALA A 404 5.86 -0.80 37.00
CA ALA A 404 6.01 0.30 37.96
C ALA A 404 5.44 -0.05 39.35
N GLY A 405 4.32 -0.77 39.40
CA GLY A 405 3.66 -1.16 40.65
C GLY A 405 4.30 -2.35 41.38
N GLN A 406 5.24 -3.07 40.77
CA GLN A 406 5.80 -4.32 41.34
C GLN A 406 7.33 -4.33 41.44
N ARG A 407 8.03 -3.43 40.74
CA ARG A 407 9.50 -3.42 40.66
C ARG A 407 10.21 -3.42 42.03
N GLU A 408 9.73 -2.66 43.00
CA GLU A 408 10.34 -2.63 44.34
C GLU A 408 10.18 -3.96 45.08
N GLN A 409 9.05 -4.64 44.87
CA GLN A 409 8.82 -5.96 45.43
C GLN A 409 9.72 -6.99 44.74
N TRP A 410 9.85 -6.95 43.41
CA TRP A 410 10.71 -7.86 42.66
C TRP A 410 12.20 -7.70 42.98
N ALA A 411 12.64 -6.47 43.28
CA ALA A 411 13.98 -6.21 43.77
C ALA A 411 14.22 -6.89 45.15
N ARG A 412 13.25 -6.79 46.07
CA ARG A 412 13.33 -7.45 47.38
C ARG A 412 13.24 -8.97 47.28
N ASP A 413 12.38 -9.48 46.41
CA ASP A 413 12.17 -10.92 46.18
C ASP A 413 13.38 -11.59 45.46
N SER A 414 14.41 -10.82 45.08
CA SER A 414 15.67 -11.31 44.47
C SER A 414 15.43 -12.23 43.27
N LEU A 415 14.51 -11.82 42.38
CA LEU A 415 14.12 -12.62 41.21
C LEU A 415 15.28 -12.89 40.22
N PHE A 416 16.26 -11.98 40.21
CA PHE A 416 17.50 -12.04 39.43
C PHE A 416 18.66 -11.62 40.35
N SER A 417 19.90 -11.78 39.88
CA SER A 417 21.04 -11.17 40.56
C SER A 417 20.86 -9.64 40.61
N PRO A 418 21.42 -8.94 41.62
CA PRO A 418 21.29 -7.49 41.72
C PRO A 418 21.69 -6.74 40.44
N GLU A 419 22.78 -7.18 39.80
CA GLU A 419 23.29 -6.61 38.54
C GLU A 419 22.33 -6.82 37.37
N ASP A 420 21.78 -8.03 37.23
CA ASP A 420 20.85 -8.37 36.15
C ASP A 420 19.50 -7.65 36.30
N PHE A 421 19.01 -7.53 37.54
CA PHE A 421 17.79 -6.79 37.82
C PHE A 421 17.96 -5.31 37.54
N GLU A 422 19.08 -4.72 37.98
CA GLU A 422 19.41 -3.32 37.69
C GLU A 422 19.49 -3.06 36.17
N TRP A 423 20.07 -4.00 35.41
CA TRP A 423 20.12 -3.92 33.96
C TRP A 423 18.72 -3.93 33.33
N LEU A 424 17.84 -4.85 33.75
CA LEU A 424 16.46 -4.93 33.26
C LEU A 424 15.68 -3.65 33.57
N GLU A 425 15.79 -3.15 34.81
CA GLU A 425 15.13 -1.93 35.23
C GLU A 425 15.57 -0.74 34.39
N LYS A 426 16.88 -0.49 34.29
CA LYS A 426 17.43 0.61 33.48
C LYS A 426 17.02 0.50 32.02
N ARG A 427 16.99 -0.71 31.44
CA ARG A 427 16.58 -0.91 30.05
C ARG A 427 15.09 -0.56 29.86
N ILE A 428 14.21 -1.08 30.71
CA ILE A 428 12.76 -0.84 30.63
C ILE A 428 12.45 0.66 30.83
N GLU A 429 13.10 1.32 31.79
CA GLU A 429 12.93 2.74 32.04
C GLU A 429 13.37 3.58 30.83
N ARG A 430 14.57 3.30 30.29
CA ARG A 430 15.06 3.96 29.07
C ARG A 430 14.08 3.78 27.91
N CYS A 431 13.64 2.56 27.63
CA CYS A 431 12.68 2.31 26.55
C CYS A 431 11.38 3.08 26.79
N THR A 432 10.89 3.13 28.04
CA THR A 432 9.66 3.86 28.40
C THR A 432 9.79 5.36 28.14
N VAL A 433 10.92 5.96 28.52
CA VAL A 433 11.20 7.37 28.24
C VAL A 433 11.25 7.62 26.73
N ASN A 434 12.04 6.82 25.99
CA ASN A 434 12.22 7.00 24.55
C ASN A 434 10.92 6.79 23.75
N ILE A 435 10.12 5.77 24.09
CA ILE A 435 8.84 5.51 23.41
C ILE A 435 7.86 6.68 23.60
N ARG A 436 7.87 7.33 24.78
CA ARG A 436 7.02 8.48 25.09
C ARG A 436 7.51 9.78 24.46
N THR A 437 8.82 9.99 24.34
CA THR A 437 9.38 11.21 23.73
C THR A 437 9.38 11.16 22.21
N GLU A 438 9.51 9.97 21.63
CA GLU A 438 9.45 9.75 20.18
C GLU A 438 8.00 9.61 19.72
N GLU A 439 7.20 10.67 19.80
CA GLU A 439 5.82 10.66 19.31
C GLU A 439 5.76 10.54 17.77
N ILE A 440 5.20 9.44 17.29
CA ILE A 440 4.89 9.21 15.88
C ILE A 440 3.38 9.20 15.73
N ASN A 441 2.84 10.06 14.86
CA ASN A 441 1.40 10.24 14.70
C ASN A 441 0.70 8.93 14.23
N PRO A 442 -0.15 8.30 15.06
CA PRO A 442 -0.85 7.05 14.72
C PRO A 442 -1.86 7.23 13.58
N THR A 443 -2.45 8.42 13.43
CA THR A 443 -3.41 8.70 12.35
C THR A 443 -2.70 8.78 10.99
N ARG A 444 -1.50 9.36 10.94
CA ARG A 444 -0.66 9.37 9.74
C ARG A 444 -0.30 7.94 9.31
N ALA A 445 -0.01 7.07 10.26
CA ALA A 445 0.30 5.66 9.99
C ALA A 445 -0.92 4.87 9.48
N LEU A 446 -2.11 5.18 9.98
CA LEU A 446 -3.36 4.60 9.46
C LEU A 446 -3.59 5.01 8.00
N PHE A 447 -3.44 6.30 7.68
CA PHE A 447 -3.60 6.79 6.31
C PHE A 447 -2.53 6.23 5.37
N SER A 448 -1.27 6.16 5.81
CA SER A 448 -0.20 5.59 4.99
C SER A 448 -0.47 4.12 4.66
N ARG A 449 -0.98 3.33 5.62
CA ARG A 449 -1.36 1.93 5.41
C ARG A 449 -2.50 1.78 4.41
N VAL A 450 -3.56 2.58 4.55
CA VAL A 450 -4.71 2.55 3.64
C VAL A 450 -4.26 2.96 2.25
N LEU A 451 -3.47 4.04 2.13
CA LEU A 451 -2.95 4.50 0.85
C LEU A 451 -2.03 3.46 0.21
N ALA A 452 -1.13 2.83 0.96
CA ALA A 452 -0.22 1.81 0.44
C ALA A 452 -0.97 0.59 -0.11
N ARG A 453 -2.00 0.09 0.59
CA ARG A 453 -2.82 -1.04 0.10
C ARG A 453 -3.71 -0.67 -1.07
N LEU A 454 -4.25 0.55 -1.08
CA LEU A 454 -4.95 1.09 -2.26
C LEU A 454 -3.99 1.22 -3.44
N GLN A 455 -2.77 1.67 -3.20
CA GLN A 455 -1.71 1.75 -4.20
C GLN A 455 -1.35 0.36 -4.68
N GLU A 456 -1.09 -0.66 -3.84
CA GLU A 456 -0.85 -2.04 -4.29
C GLU A 456 -2.02 -2.59 -5.14
N ASP A 457 -3.26 -2.41 -4.67
CA ASP A 457 -4.47 -2.91 -5.33
C ASP A 457 -4.81 -2.13 -6.62
N ALA A 458 -4.39 -0.87 -6.75
CA ALA A 458 -4.61 -0.04 -7.94
C ALA A 458 -3.42 -0.07 -8.92
N TYR A 459 -2.19 -0.06 -8.40
CA TYR A 459 -0.97 -0.25 -9.17
C TYR A 459 -0.93 -1.64 -9.77
N SER A 460 -1.35 -2.72 -9.11
CA SER A 460 -1.28 -4.04 -9.77
C SER A 460 -2.09 -4.09 -11.09
N PRO A 461 -3.37 -3.65 -11.15
CA PRO A 461 -4.14 -3.55 -12.39
C PRO A 461 -3.63 -2.46 -13.35
N ILE A 462 -3.32 -1.26 -12.84
CA ILE A 462 -2.86 -0.13 -13.67
C ILE A 462 -1.48 -0.42 -14.24
N TYR A 463 -0.54 -0.92 -13.45
CA TYR A 463 0.78 -1.36 -13.89
C TYR A 463 0.67 -2.55 -14.84
N THR A 464 -0.24 -3.50 -14.63
CA THR A 464 -0.47 -4.57 -15.62
C THR A 464 -0.99 -3.98 -16.94
N ALA A 465 -1.93 -3.04 -16.89
CA ALA A 465 -2.43 -2.35 -18.08
C ALA A 465 -1.38 -1.46 -18.74
N GLN A 466 -0.60 -0.70 -17.95
CA GLN A 466 0.50 0.14 -18.38
C GLN A 466 1.62 -0.71 -18.97
N LYS A 467 1.97 -1.83 -18.35
CA LYS A 467 2.93 -2.82 -18.88
C LYS A 467 2.44 -3.39 -20.19
N LEU A 468 1.15 -3.74 -20.31
CA LEU A 468 0.56 -4.19 -21.58
C LEU A 468 0.64 -3.10 -22.65
N VAL A 469 0.28 -1.85 -22.31
CA VAL A 469 0.35 -0.70 -23.23
C VAL A 469 1.80 -0.35 -23.57
N ALA A 470 2.72 -0.38 -22.63
CA ALA A 470 4.12 -0.02 -22.81
C ALA A 470 4.91 -1.13 -23.50
N THR A 471 4.57 -2.41 -23.27
CA THR A 471 5.07 -3.54 -24.06
C THR A 471 4.50 -3.45 -25.48
N PHE A 472 3.21 -3.15 -25.64
CA PHE A 472 2.60 -2.93 -26.95
C PHE A 472 3.29 -1.76 -27.67
N VAL A 473 3.47 -0.61 -27.04
CA VAL A 473 4.19 0.55 -27.59
C VAL A 473 5.67 0.21 -27.86
N GLY A 474 6.31 -0.53 -26.97
CA GLY A 474 7.70 -0.96 -27.08
C GLY A 474 7.95 -1.96 -28.20
N ASP A 475 6.98 -2.82 -28.51
CA ASP A 475 7.08 -3.86 -29.53
C ASP A 475 6.39 -3.46 -30.86
N THR A 476 5.57 -2.41 -30.84
CA THR A 476 4.86 -1.92 -32.04
C THR A 476 5.82 -1.19 -32.96
N ARG A 477 6.03 -1.79 -34.13
CA ARG A 477 6.68 -1.16 -35.27
C ARG A 477 5.65 -0.40 -36.10
N ILE A 478 5.83 0.91 -36.21
CA ILE A 478 5.06 1.82 -37.06
C ILE A 478 5.20 1.44 -38.55
N VAL A 479 6.39 0.94 -38.94
CA VAL A 479 6.68 0.41 -40.28
C VAL A 479 7.35 -0.95 -40.16
N LYS A 480 6.75 -1.99 -40.74
CA LYS A 480 7.34 -3.34 -40.80
C LYS A 480 8.33 -3.42 -41.96
N ARG A 481 9.58 -3.00 -41.71
CA ARG A 481 10.72 -3.23 -42.60
C ARG A 481 11.81 -4.08 -41.95
N LYS A 482 12.68 -4.68 -42.77
CA LYS A 482 13.90 -5.34 -42.28
C LYS A 482 14.88 -4.28 -41.75
N PRO A 483 15.61 -4.55 -40.65
CA PRO A 483 16.70 -3.69 -40.19
C PRO A 483 17.78 -3.54 -41.28
N PHE A 484 18.48 -2.41 -41.29
CA PHE A 484 19.55 -2.17 -42.27
C PHE A 484 20.81 -2.99 -42.01
N ILE A 485 21.01 -3.44 -40.77
CA ILE A 485 22.05 -4.40 -40.39
C ILE A 485 21.44 -5.80 -40.41
N ASP A 486 21.87 -6.59 -41.39
CA ASP A 486 21.53 -8.01 -41.49
C ASP A 486 22.42 -8.88 -40.59
N GLU A 487 22.01 -10.14 -40.37
CA GLU A 487 22.75 -11.07 -39.50
C GLU A 487 24.18 -11.34 -40.00
N ALA A 488 24.41 -11.27 -41.32
CA ALA A 488 25.73 -11.49 -41.91
C ALA A 488 26.69 -10.35 -41.55
N LEU A 489 26.24 -9.09 -41.67
CA LEU A 489 26.99 -7.91 -41.29
C LEU A 489 27.21 -7.83 -39.77
N ALA A 490 26.22 -8.21 -38.97
CA ALA A 490 26.39 -8.34 -37.51
C ALA A 490 27.48 -9.35 -37.14
N ARG A 491 27.45 -10.54 -37.77
CA ARG A 491 28.48 -11.56 -37.58
C ARG A 491 29.85 -11.11 -38.07
N GLN A 492 29.90 -10.37 -39.18
CA GLN A 492 31.13 -9.78 -39.69
C GLN A 492 31.73 -8.79 -38.68
N ALA A 493 30.92 -7.87 -38.14
CA ALA A 493 31.37 -6.88 -37.17
C ALA A 493 31.97 -7.53 -35.91
N ILE A 494 31.37 -8.61 -35.42
CA ILE A 494 31.90 -9.35 -34.25
C ILE A 494 33.25 -9.98 -34.55
N ARG A 495 33.40 -10.60 -35.73
CA ARG A 495 34.63 -11.31 -36.11
C ARG A 495 35.77 -10.36 -36.45
N GLU A 496 35.51 -9.34 -37.26
CA GLU A 496 36.54 -8.45 -37.81
C GLU A 496 37.04 -7.42 -36.80
N HIS A 497 36.22 -7.05 -35.81
CA HIS A 497 36.58 -6.04 -34.81
C HIS A 497 36.81 -6.61 -33.40
N GLU A 498 36.88 -7.95 -33.28
CA GLU A 498 37.18 -8.67 -32.04
C GLU A 498 36.44 -8.09 -30.83
N LEU A 499 35.12 -8.22 -30.77
CA LEU A 499 34.36 -7.76 -29.60
C LEU A 499 34.86 -8.49 -28.33
N ARG A 500 35.10 -7.72 -27.28
CA ARG A 500 35.68 -8.17 -26.01
C ARG A 500 34.67 -8.00 -24.88
N PRO A 501 34.68 -8.90 -23.87
CA PRO A 501 33.84 -8.75 -22.69
C PRO A 501 33.98 -7.35 -22.11
N GLY A 502 32.85 -6.71 -21.84
CA GLY A 502 32.76 -5.34 -21.35
C GLY A 502 32.62 -4.26 -22.42
N ASP A 503 32.62 -4.59 -23.71
CA ASP A 503 32.28 -3.61 -24.73
C ASP A 503 30.83 -3.12 -24.54
N ILE A 504 30.62 -1.81 -24.57
CA ILE A 504 29.32 -1.13 -24.47
C ILE A 504 28.76 -0.96 -25.88
N ILE A 505 27.57 -1.48 -26.13
CA ILE A 505 26.91 -1.45 -27.43
C ILE A 505 25.78 -0.43 -27.38
N LEU A 506 25.82 0.58 -28.25
CA LEU A 506 24.73 1.53 -28.46
C LEU A 506 23.96 1.14 -29.71
N GLN A 507 22.63 1.14 -29.63
CA GLN A 507 21.79 0.64 -30.72
C GLN A 507 20.63 1.59 -30.99
N ARG A 508 20.27 1.71 -32.27
CA ARG A 508 19.03 2.37 -32.72
C ARG A 508 18.32 1.46 -33.69
N ARG A 509 17.07 1.11 -33.35
CA ARG A 509 16.13 0.45 -34.26
C ARG A 509 15.04 1.44 -34.62
N ASN A 510 14.96 1.86 -35.87
CA ASN A 510 13.95 2.78 -36.36
C ASN A 510 12.55 2.16 -36.30
N TRP A 511 11.55 3.04 -36.33
CA TRP A 511 10.12 2.72 -36.40
C TRP A 511 9.52 1.98 -35.20
N PHE A 512 10.25 1.82 -34.09
CA PHE A 512 9.65 1.44 -32.81
C PHE A 512 8.97 2.66 -32.15
N LEU A 513 7.72 2.49 -31.72
CA LEU A 513 6.92 3.57 -31.14
C LEU A 513 7.52 4.08 -29.81
N SER A 514 8.26 3.25 -29.08
CA SER A 514 9.04 3.65 -27.88
C SER A 514 10.10 4.72 -28.15
N ASN A 515 10.70 4.75 -29.34
CA ASN A 515 11.70 5.77 -29.67
C ASN A 515 11.13 7.17 -29.59
N ALA A 516 9.84 7.38 -29.86
CA ALA A 516 9.17 8.69 -29.80
C ALA A 516 9.26 9.37 -28.42
N PHE A 517 9.58 8.62 -27.36
CA PHE A 517 9.61 9.09 -25.98
C PHE A 517 11.02 9.24 -25.38
N LEU A 518 12.08 8.76 -26.05
CA LEU A 518 13.48 8.84 -25.58
C LEU A 518 14.25 10.01 -26.21
N PRO A 519 15.17 10.68 -25.48
CA PRO A 519 15.91 11.83 -26.00
C PRO A 519 17.03 11.44 -27.01
N GLY A 520 17.08 12.17 -28.13
CA GLY A 520 18.15 12.15 -29.15
C GLY A 520 18.35 10.87 -29.96
N PHE A 521 19.54 10.71 -30.57
CA PHE A 521 19.80 9.71 -31.62
C PHE A 521 19.95 8.27 -31.10
N TRP A 522 20.49 8.08 -29.90
CA TRP A 522 20.80 6.75 -29.33
C TRP A 522 19.79 6.37 -28.24
N PRO A 523 18.80 5.51 -28.51
CA PRO A 523 17.75 5.15 -27.55
C PRO A 523 18.08 3.94 -26.67
N HIS A 524 19.05 3.09 -27.04
CA HIS A 524 19.29 1.82 -26.34
C HIS A 524 20.78 1.55 -26.11
N ALA A 525 21.08 0.90 -24.99
CA ALA A 525 22.42 0.42 -24.64
C ALA A 525 22.38 -1.06 -24.20
N ALA A 526 23.45 -1.79 -24.48
CA ALA A 526 23.62 -3.19 -24.10
C ALA A 526 25.10 -3.45 -23.75
N LEU A 527 25.36 -4.58 -23.09
CA LEU A 527 26.69 -4.99 -22.68
C LEU A 527 27.10 -6.28 -23.40
N TYR A 528 28.26 -6.27 -24.07
CA TYR A 528 28.85 -7.49 -24.58
C TYR A 528 29.49 -8.25 -23.42
N ILE A 529 28.97 -9.43 -23.09
CA ILE A 529 29.47 -10.27 -22.00
C ILE A 529 30.54 -11.25 -22.47
N GLY A 530 30.52 -11.63 -23.74
CA GLY A 530 31.49 -12.54 -24.33
C GLY A 530 31.06 -14.00 -24.44
N THR A 531 31.88 -14.74 -25.17
CA THR A 531 31.77 -16.19 -25.37
C THR A 531 32.18 -16.95 -24.11
N PRO A 532 31.81 -18.24 -23.98
CA PRO A 532 32.20 -19.07 -22.85
C PRO A 532 33.73 -19.09 -22.65
N GLU A 533 34.48 -19.10 -23.75
CA GLU A 533 35.95 -19.08 -23.74
C GLU A 533 36.48 -17.75 -23.19
N GLN A 534 35.91 -16.62 -23.59
CA GLN A 534 36.29 -15.30 -23.09
C GLN A 534 35.95 -15.12 -21.59
N LEU A 535 34.81 -15.64 -21.14
CA LEU A 535 34.44 -15.61 -19.72
C LEU A 535 35.35 -16.50 -18.86
N ALA A 536 35.70 -17.68 -19.35
CA ALA A 536 36.65 -18.57 -18.68
C ALA A 536 38.03 -17.92 -18.52
N GLN A 537 38.52 -17.19 -19.53
CA GLN A 537 39.78 -16.42 -19.46
C GLN A 537 39.75 -15.31 -18.39
N LEU A 538 38.57 -14.76 -18.10
CA LEU A 538 38.37 -13.78 -17.01
C LEU A 538 38.13 -14.45 -15.65
N GLY A 539 38.08 -15.78 -15.59
CA GLY A 539 37.71 -16.54 -14.39
C GLY A 539 36.28 -16.27 -13.93
N ILE A 540 35.35 -16.08 -14.87
CA ILE A 540 33.91 -16.02 -14.63
C ILE A 540 33.34 -17.41 -14.92
N GLU A 541 32.72 -18.01 -13.91
CA GLU A 541 32.26 -19.39 -13.92
C GLU A 541 30.91 -19.49 -13.19
N ALA A 542 30.28 -20.67 -13.23
CA ALA A 542 29.00 -20.92 -12.54
C ALA A 542 29.02 -20.51 -11.05
N ALA A 543 30.14 -20.74 -10.37
CA ALA A 543 30.30 -20.49 -8.94
C ALA A 543 30.21 -19.02 -8.55
N ASN A 544 30.58 -18.08 -9.44
CA ASN A 544 30.59 -16.65 -9.15
C ASN A 544 29.55 -15.83 -9.94
N ALA A 545 29.03 -16.38 -11.03
CA ALA A 545 28.05 -15.72 -11.90
C ALA A 545 26.57 -15.90 -11.45
N GLY A 546 26.31 -16.70 -10.42
CA GLY A 546 24.98 -16.85 -9.80
C GLY A 546 23.91 -17.42 -10.72
N THR A 547 22.65 -17.09 -10.46
CA THR A 547 21.47 -17.65 -11.16
C THR A 547 21.41 -17.30 -12.65
N GLY A 548 22.04 -16.19 -13.06
CA GLY A 548 22.13 -15.79 -14.47
C GLY A 548 22.93 -16.76 -15.35
N TRP A 549 23.84 -17.53 -14.76
CA TRP A 549 24.73 -18.44 -15.50
C TRP A 549 23.99 -19.48 -16.34
N THR A 550 22.92 -20.07 -15.80
CA THR A 550 22.12 -21.08 -16.51
C THR A 550 21.43 -20.48 -17.75
N ALA A 551 20.90 -19.26 -17.61
CA ALA A 551 20.26 -18.55 -18.70
C ALA A 551 21.26 -18.10 -19.78
N TYR A 552 22.49 -17.78 -19.38
CA TYR A 552 23.59 -17.48 -20.29
C TYR A 552 23.98 -18.70 -21.15
N GLN A 553 24.17 -19.87 -20.53
CA GLN A 553 24.61 -21.09 -21.23
C GLN A 553 23.57 -21.63 -22.22
N THR A 554 22.29 -21.32 -22.03
CA THR A 554 21.22 -21.82 -22.90
C THR A 554 21.22 -21.07 -24.24
N PRO A 555 21.49 -21.70 -25.40
CA PRO A 555 21.55 -20.99 -26.68
C PRO A 555 20.21 -20.33 -27.05
N ALA A 556 20.27 -19.22 -27.78
CA ALA A 556 19.09 -18.58 -28.38
C ALA A 556 19.06 -18.91 -29.88
N ARG A 557 18.07 -19.72 -30.31
CA ARG A 557 17.91 -20.15 -31.72
C ARG A 557 19.19 -20.75 -32.33
N GLY A 558 19.93 -21.51 -31.52
CA GLY A 558 21.20 -22.15 -31.92
C GLY A 558 22.44 -21.24 -31.85
N ASN A 559 22.30 -19.96 -31.53
CA ASN A 559 23.41 -19.04 -31.36
C ASN A 559 23.77 -18.83 -29.87
N PRO A 560 25.06 -18.62 -29.53
CA PRO A 560 25.47 -18.30 -28.18
C PRO A 560 24.93 -16.93 -27.74
N ARG A 561 24.56 -16.80 -26.47
CA ARG A 561 24.07 -15.55 -25.90
C ARG A 561 25.25 -14.74 -25.36
N VAL A 562 25.73 -13.79 -26.14
CA VAL A 562 26.96 -13.04 -25.84
C VAL A 562 26.71 -11.57 -25.50
N ILE A 563 25.43 -11.15 -25.43
CA ILE A 563 25.02 -9.80 -25.07
C ILE A 563 24.03 -9.86 -23.90
N MET A 564 24.15 -8.94 -22.96
CA MET A 564 23.19 -8.72 -21.87
C MET A 564 22.54 -7.35 -22.04
N GLU A 565 21.21 -7.30 -21.98
CA GLU A 565 20.44 -6.08 -22.20
C GLU A 565 19.15 -6.04 -21.38
N ALA A 566 18.69 -4.85 -21.01
CA ALA A 566 17.37 -4.64 -20.42
C ALA A 566 16.39 -4.20 -21.51
N VAL A 567 15.42 -5.04 -21.82
CA VAL A 567 14.38 -4.82 -22.85
C VAL A 567 12.99 -5.09 -22.25
N SER A 568 11.88 -4.91 -22.98
CA SER A 568 10.51 -5.06 -22.46
C SER A 568 10.24 -6.36 -21.68
N SER A 569 10.97 -7.45 -21.99
CA SER A 569 10.90 -8.72 -21.27
C SER A 569 11.71 -8.79 -19.97
N GLY A 570 12.41 -7.72 -19.58
CA GLY A 570 13.35 -7.65 -18.46
C GLY A 570 14.82 -7.68 -18.88
N VAL A 571 15.70 -7.92 -17.91
CA VAL A 571 17.15 -8.08 -18.12
C VAL A 571 17.46 -9.49 -18.58
N VAL A 572 17.90 -9.63 -19.83
CA VAL A 572 18.04 -10.93 -20.51
C VAL A 572 19.39 -11.06 -21.22
N PHE A 573 19.73 -12.31 -21.54
CA PHE A 573 20.84 -12.65 -22.43
C PHE A 573 20.34 -12.87 -23.86
N SER A 574 21.00 -12.24 -24.83
CA SER A 574 20.66 -12.24 -26.26
C SER A 574 21.84 -12.72 -27.10
N SER A 575 21.53 -13.37 -28.23
CA SER A 575 22.54 -13.62 -29.28
C SER A 575 22.89 -12.32 -30.00
N ALA A 576 24.12 -12.21 -30.50
CA ALA A 576 24.55 -11.00 -31.19
C ALA A 576 23.81 -10.77 -32.51
N GLU A 577 23.45 -11.83 -33.24
CA GLU A 577 22.62 -11.77 -34.44
C GLU A 577 21.26 -11.13 -34.18
N TYR A 578 20.72 -11.35 -32.98
CA TYR A 578 19.42 -10.80 -32.59
C TYR A 578 19.58 -9.35 -32.14
N SER A 579 20.49 -9.08 -31.21
CA SER A 579 20.64 -7.75 -30.62
C SER A 579 21.15 -6.73 -31.65
N LEU A 580 22.19 -7.09 -32.42
CA LEU A 580 22.82 -6.19 -33.41
C LEU A 580 22.02 -6.02 -34.71
N SER A 581 20.95 -6.78 -34.94
CA SER A 581 20.05 -6.55 -36.07
C SER A 581 19.21 -5.28 -35.82
N ALA A 582 19.83 -4.14 -36.12
CA ALA A 582 19.33 -2.80 -35.90
C ALA A 582 19.57 -1.92 -37.14
N ASP A 583 19.28 -0.62 -37.04
CA ASP A 583 19.54 0.33 -38.14
C ASP A 583 20.88 1.06 -37.96
N TYR A 584 21.30 1.23 -36.71
CA TYR A 584 22.60 1.78 -36.34
C TYR A 584 23.11 1.05 -35.10
N VAL A 585 24.41 0.75 -35.11
CA VAL A 585 25.11 0.11 -33.98
C VAL A 585 26.46 0.80 -33.80
N ALA A 586 26.76 1.26 -32.59
CA ALA A 586 28.11 1.67 -32.19
C ALA A 586 28.60 0.79 -31.05
N VAL A 587 29.88 0.44 -31.06
CA VAL A 587 30.52 -0.34 -29.99
C VAL A 587 31.69 0.45 -29.44
N LEU A 588 31.69 0.63 -28.12
CA LEU A 588 32.64 1.43 -27.36
C LEU A 588 33.32 0.54 -26.32
N ARG A 589 34.65 0.60 -26.23
CA ARG A 589 35.43 -0.25 -25.32
C ARG A 589 35.92 0.52 -24.10
N PRO A 590 35.58 0.11 -22.88
CA PRO A 590 36.15 0.69 -21.67
C PRO A 590 37.66 0.46 -21.57
N ARG A 591 38.42 1.51 -21.20
CA ARG A 591 39.85 1.42 -20.86
C ARG A 591 40.04 0.96 -19.42
N LEU A 592 39.72 -0.31 -19.17
CA LEU A 592 39.78 -0.94 -17.85
C LEU A 592 40.65 -2.20 -17.87
N SER A 593 41.20 -2.57 -16.71
CA SER A 593 41.94 -3.84 -16.56
C SER A 593 41.00 -5.04 -16.61
N SER A 594 41.54 -6.23 -16.92
CA SER A 594 40.75 -7.47 -16.95
C SER A 594 40.01 -7.75 -15.63
N GLU A 595 40.59 -7.40 -14.47
CA GLU A 595 39.95 -7.54 -13.16
C GLU A 595 38.79 -6.56 -12.97
N GLN A 596 38.92 -5.33 -13.47
CA GLN A 596 37.83 -4.35 -13.45
C GLN A 596 36.70 -4.78 -14.38
N ILE A 597 37.01 -5.29 -15.58
CA ILE A 597 36.03 -5.87 -16.51
C ILE A 597 35.32 -7.07 -15.87
N LYS A 598 36.07 -7.99 -15.26
CA LYS A 598 35.51 -9.13 -14.52
C LYS A 598 34.52 -8.66 -13.46
N THR A 599 34.91 -7.66 -12.67
CA THR A 599 34.05 -7.06 -11.64
C THR A 599 32.77 -6.48 -12.24
N ALA A 600 32.87 -5.75 -13.35
CA ALA A 600 31.71 -5.16 -14.02
C ALA A 600 30.74 -6.22 -14.55
N LEU A 601 31.26 -7.29 -15.16
CA LEU A 601 30.44 -8.39 -15.67
C LEU A 601 29.74 -9.15 -14.53
N LEU A 602 30.46 -9.47 -13.45
CA LEU A 602 29.84 -10.13 -12.29
C LEU A 602 28.74 -9.27 -11.65
N ARG A 603 28.90 -7.93 -11.64
CA ARG A 603 27.82 -7.02 -11.23
C ARG A 603 26.63 -7.13 -12.18
N ALA A 604 26.86 -7.04 -13.50
CA ALA A 604 25.80 -7.16 -14.49
C ALA A 604 25.00 -8.47 -14.33
N PHE A 605 25.68 -9.61 -14.15
CA PHE A 605 25.05 -10.93 -13.96
C PHE A 605 24.05 -10.97 -12.79
N LYS A 606 24.28 -10.22 -11.71
CA LYS A 606 23.35 -10.13 -10.55
C LYS A 606 22.00 -9.49 -10.89
N HIS A 607 21.93 -8.75 -11.99
CA HIS A 607 20.71 -8.09 -12.44
C HIS A 607 19.86 -8.93 -13.40
N HIS A 608 20.34 -10.11 -13.83
CA HIS A 608 19.59 -10.99 -14.72
C HIS A 608 18.22 -11.37 -14.13
N GLY A 609 17.18 -11.30 -14.96
CA GLY A 609 15.80 -11.64 -14.56
C GLY A 609 15.02 -10.52 -13.88
N LYS A 610 15.64 -9.36 -13.59
CA LYS A 610 14.90 -8.18 -13.11
C LYS A 610 13.91 -7.69 -14.18
N PRO A 611 12.68 -7.29 -13.81
CA PRO A 611 11.72 -6.73 -14.75
C PRO A 611 12.21 -5.40 -15.35
N TYR A 612 11.71 -5.08 -16.53
CA TYR A 612 11.98 -3.80 -17.18
C TYR A 612 11.23 -2.67 -16.47
N ASP A 613 11.90 -1.54 -16.28
CA ASP A 613 11.29 -0.36 -15.71
C ASP A 613 10.56 0.47 -16.80
N PHE A 614 9.23 0.32 -16.86
CA PHE A 614 8.38 1.09 -17.77
C PHE A 614 8.05 2.50 -17.25
N ASN A 615 8.34 2.79 -15.97
CA ASN A 615 8.08 4.08 -15.33
C ASN A 615 9.30 5.00 -15.36
N PHE A 616 10.47 4.51 -15.78
CA PHE A 616 11.73 5.25 -15.78
C PHE A 616 12.02 5.85 -14.39
N ASP A 617 11.83 5.04 -13.35
CA ASP A 617 12.11 5.34 -11.95
C ASP A 617 13.45 4.79 -11.46
N PHE A 618 14.49 5.59 -11.67
CA PHE A 618 15.88 5.30 -11.31
C PHE A 618 16.17 5.41 -9.80
N SER A 619 15.14 5.63 -8.97
CA SER A 619 15.28 5.72 -7.51
C SER A 619 15.23 4.34 -6.81
N THR A 620 14.82 3.31 -7.54
CA THR A 620 14.67 1.92 -7.07
C THR A 620 15.42 0.98 -8.01
N ALA A 621 16.13 -0.04 -7.51
CA ALA A 621 16.91 -0.97 -8.34
C ALA A 621 16.22 -2.34 -8.52
N ASP A 622 14.91 -2.43 -8.25
CA ASP A 622 14.05 -3.62 -8.40
C ASP A 622 13.61 -3.83 -9.86
N THR A 623 13.53 -2.77 -10.64
CA THR A 623 13.36 -2.76 -12.10
C THR A 623 14.51 -1.97 -12.75
N LEU A 624 14.83 -2.25 -14.01
CA LEU A 624 15.99 -1.64 -14.67
C LEU A 624 15.66 -1.19 -16.09
N VAL A 625 16.27 -0.08 -16.50
CA VAL A 625 16.38 0.31 -17.92
C VAL A 625 17.75 -0.05 -18.52
N CYS A 626 17.85 0.03 -19.85
CA CYS A 626 19.01 -0.40 -20.63
C CYS A 626 20.33 0.31 -20.23
N SER A 627 20.31 1.61 -20.01
CA SER A 627 21.47 2.40 -19.58
C SER A 627 21.79 2.21 -18.10
N GLU A 628 20.80 1.89 -17.27
CA GLU A 628 21.00 1.65 -15.84
C GLU A 628 21.75 0.34 -15.60
N LEU A 629 21.48 -0.69 -16.41
CA LEU A 629 22.29 -1.92 -16.42
C LEU A 629 23.79 -1.62 -16.66
N VAL A 630 24.10 -0.73 -17.61
CA VAL A 630 25.48 -0.30 -17.90
C VAL A 630 26.07 0.51 -16.74
N TYR A 631 25.26 1.41 -16.16
CA TYR A 631 25.66 2.20 -15.00
C TYR A 631 26.04 1.30 -13.81
N HIS A 632 25.17 0.37 -13.41
CA HIS A 632 25.43 -0.55 -12.30
C HIS A 632 26.61 -1.49 -12.55
N ALA A 633 26.83 -1.90 -13.81
CA ALA A 633 28.00 -2.70 -14.17
C ALA A 633 29.29 -1.90 -13.91
N TYR A 634 29.35 -0.65 -14.38
CA TYR A 634 30.56 0.17 -14.37
C TYR A 634 30.67 1.18 -13.21
N ASP A 635 29.78 1.12 -12.22
CA ASP A 635 29.79 2.06 -11.10
C ASP A 635 31.16 2.10 -10.39
N GLY A 636 31.69 3.31 -10.21
CA GLY A 636 33.02 3.56 -9.65
C GLY A 636 34.20 3.08 -10.51
N LEU A 637 33.95 2.54 -11.71
CA LEU A 637 34.97 2.15 -12.69
C LEU A 637 35.03 3.13 -13.87
N LEU A 638 33.88 3.65 -14.31
CA LEU A 638 33.76 4.69 -15.34
C LEU A 638 33.05 5.91 -14.76
N ASP A 639 33.46 7.10 -15.20
CA ASP A 639 32.79 8.36 -14.88
C ASP A 639 31.69 8.63 -15.92
N LEU A 640 30.52 8.04 -15.71
CA LEU A 640 29.40 8.11 -16.65
C LEU A 640 28.50 9.31 -16.33
N PRO A 641 28.31 10.26 -17.27
CA PRO A 641 27.55 11.48 -16.99
C PRO A 641 26.05 11.18 -16.84
N THR A 642 25.45 11.73 -15.80
CA THR A 642 23.99 11.76 -15.61
C THR A 642 23.40 13.04 -16.19
N GLU A 643 22.16 12.96 -16.67
CA GLU A 643 21.40 14.10 -17.18
C GLU A 643 19.94 14.04 -16.70
N THR A 644 19.27 15.19 -16.65
CA THR A 644 17.90 15.27 -16.17
C THR A 644 16.91 14.99 -17.29
N VAL A 645 16.22 13.84 -17.24
CA VAL A 645 15.15 13.47 -18.17
C VAL A 645 13.83 13.37 -17.40
N MET A 646 12.81 14.13 -17.82
CA MET A 646 11.50 14.18 -17.15
C MET A 646 11.57 14.47 -15.64
N GLY A 647 12.54 15.30 -15.22
CA GLY A 647 12.72 15.69 -13.81
C GLY A 647 13.49 14.70 -12.94
N LYS A 648 14.06 13.63 -13.51
CA LYS A 648 14.91 12.64 -12.82
C LYS A 648 16.32 12.64 -13.40
N GLU A 649 17.34 12.47 -12.55
CA GLU A 649 18.73 12.28 -13.00
C GLU A 649 18.94 10.84 -13.47
N VAL A 650 19.39 10.68 -14.71
CA VAL A 650 19.53 9.37 -15.36
C VAL A 650 20.78 9.32 -16.23
N LEU A 651 21.41 8.15 -16.35
CA LEU A 651 22.34 7.89 -17.46
C LEU A 651 21.52 7.57 -18.71
N THR A 652 21.77 8.24 -19.84
CA THR A 652 21.16 7.86 -21.13
C THR A 652 22.19 7.23 -22.06
N PRO A 653 21.78 6.37 -23.02
CA PRO A 653 22.67 5.86 -24.05
C PRO A 653 23.33 6.98 -24.88
N LEU A 654 22.61 8.10 -25.10
CA LEU A 654 23.17 9.29 -25.73
C LEU A 654 24.22 9.99 -24.86
N GLY A 655 24.05 10.00 -23.53
CA GLY A 655 25.05 10.47 -22.58
C GLY A 655 26.36 9.69 -22.69
N ILE A 656 26.29 8.36 -22.83
CA ILE A 656 27.46 7.51 -23.09
C ILE A 656 28.12 7.88 -24.42
N ALA A 657 27.34 8.06 -25.48
CA ALA A 657 27.85 8.48 -26.80
C ALA A 657 28.54 9.84 -26.75
N ARG A 658 27.96 10.82 -26.03
CA ARG A 658 28.53 12.15 -25.82
C ARG A 658 29.85 12.07 -25.06
N LYS A 659 29.93 11.27 -23.99
CA LYS A 659 31.17 11.04 -23.26
C LYS A 659 32.28 10.58 -24.20
N PHE A 660 32.03 9.51 -24.97
CA PHE A 660 32.97 9.03 -25.96
C PHE A 660 33.38 10.15 -26.94
N ALA A 661 32.41 10.87 -27.50
CA ALA A 661 32.71 11.88 -28.51
C ALA A 661 33.53 13.06 -27.98
N HIS A 662 33.26 13.50 -26.74
CA HIS A 662 34.01 14.58 -26.10
C HIS A 662 35.43 14.15 -25.71
N GLU A 663 35.60 12.92 -25.22
CA GLU A 663 36.89 12.42 -24.74
C GLU A 663 37.78 11.83 -25.84
N HIS A 664 37.22 11.47 -27.00
CA HIS A 664 37.95 10.76 -28.04
C HIS A 664 39.21 11.52 -28.47
N GLY A 665 40.35 10.81 -28.45
CA GLY A 665 41.69 11.35 -28.74
C GLY A 665 42.43 11.92 -27.53
N GLN A 666 41.77 12.04 -26.36
CA GLN A 666 42.41 12.52 -25.14
C GLN A 666 43.12 11.38 -24.38
N PRO A 667 44.25 11.64 -23.70
CA PRO A 667 44.91 10.67 -22.83
C PRO A 667 44.01 10.19 -21.68
N SER A 668 43.14 11.06 -21.17
CA SER A 668 42.17 10.80 -20.10
C SER A 668 40.91 10.07 -20.56
N ALA A 669 40.77 9.77 -21.86
CA ALA A 669 39.57 9.13 -22.38
C ALA A 669 39.35 7.76 -21.74
N GLN A 670 38.12 7.49 -21.30
CA GLN A 670 37.78 6.21 -20.68
C GLN A 670 37.16 5.20 -21.66
N LEU A 671 36.82 5.63 -22.88
CA LEU A 671 36.17 4.81 -23.90
C LEU A 671 36.92 4.91 -25.25
N ASP A 672 37.19 3.76 -25.85
CA ASP A 672 37.76 3.61 -27.18
C ASP A 672 36.70 3.23 -28.23
N PHE A 673 36.94 3.66 -29.47
CA PHE A 673 36.12 3.26 -30.60
C PHE A 673 36.44 1.82 -31.03
N VAL A 674 35.42 0.99 -31.23
CA VAL A 674 35.58 -0.37 -31.79
C VAL A 674 34.99 -0.45 -33.19
N VAL A 675 33.68 -0.19 -33.32
CA VAL A 675 32.98 -0.24 -34.60
C VAL A 675 31.75 0.67 -34.60
N PHE A 676 31.44 1.24 -35.76
CA PHE A 676 30.17 1.92 -36.01
C PHE A 676 29.59 1.45 -37.34
N LEU A 677 28.39 0.88 -37.28
CA LEU A 677 27.58 0.52 -38.43
C LEU A 677 26.58 1.66 -38.66
N ASP A 678 26.82 2.43 -39.71
CA ASP A 678 26.01 3.58 -40.07
C ASP A 678 25.13 3.28 -41.29
N THR A 679 23.97 3.93 -41.34
CA THR A 679 23.10 3.90 -42.52
C THR A 679 22.95 5.32 -43.07
N ALA A 680 23.56 5.56 -44.23
CA ALA A 680 23.47 6.82 -44.94
C ALA A 680 22.01 7.14 -45.34
N LYS A 681 21.68 8.43 -45.42
CA LYS A 681 20.33 8.88 -45.77
C LYS A 681 19.91 8.31 -47.13
N GLY A 682 18.75 7.67 -47.19
CA GLY A 682 18.22 7.01 -48.40
C GLY A 682 18.83 5.63 -48.74
N ALA A 683 19.82 5.15 -47.98
CA ALA A 683 20.39 3.82 -48.18
C ALA A 683 19.52 2.72 -47.54
N LYS A 684 19.58 1.51 -48.10
CA LYS A 684 18.83 0.34 -47.62
C LYS A 684 19.68 -0.70 -46.88
N ARG A 685 20.99 -0.45 -46.73
CA ARG A 685 21.94 -1.31 -46.04
C ARG A 685 22.91 -0.45 -45.24
N ALA A 686 23.29 -0.94 -44.06
CA ALA A 686 24.33 -0.32 -43.25
C ALA A 686 25.73 -0.60 -43.81
N HIS A 687 26.70 0.21 -43.42
CA HIS A 687 28.12 0.07 -43.76
C HIS A 687 28.99 0.41 -42.55
N PHE A 688 30.23 -0.07 -42.56
CA PHE A 688 31.23 0.32 -41.57
C PHE A 688 31.61 1.79 -41.77
N ALA A 689 31.50 2.57 -40.70
CA ALA A 689 31.78 4.00 -40.67
C ALA A 689 32.92 4.31 -39.70
N THR A 690 33.49 5.51 -39.84
CA THR A 690 34.65 5.94 -39.06
C THR A 690 34.28 6.37 -37.64
N ALA A 691 35.28 6.44 -36.76
CA ALA A 691 35.13 7.02 -35.43
C ALA A 691 34.58 8.46 -35.47
N GLU A 692 34.98 9.25 -36.46
CA GLU A 692 34.47 10.62 -36.63
C GLU A 692 32.99 10.62 -37.03
N ALA A 693 32.56 9.73 -37.92
CA ALA A 693 31.13 9.58 -38.23
C ALA A 693 30.32 9.16 -36.99
N CYS A 694 30.88 8.30 -36.14
CA CYS A 694 30.29 7.92 -34.86
C CYS A 694 30.18 9.12 -33.90
N ARG A 695 31.20 9.97 -33.81
CA ARG A 695 31.18 11.21 -33.02
C ARG A 695 30.09 12.17 -33.49
N GLN A 696 29.98 12.37 -34.80
CA GLN A 696 28.96 13.24 -35.38
C GLN A 696 27.52 12.71 -35.18
N SER A 697 27.34 11.42 -34.87
CA SER A 697 26.02 10.85 -34.63
C SER A 697 25.29 11.44 -33.42
N ILE A 698 26.00 12.02 -32.44
CA ILE A 698 25.40 12.62 -31.23
C ILE A 698 24.56 13.86 -31.54
N HIS A 699 24.81 14.51 -32.67
CA HIS A 699 24.11 15.71 -33.13
C HIS A 699 22.94 15.40 -34.08
N ARG A 700 22.78 14.14 -34.48
CA ARG A 700 21.74 13.76 -35.43
C ARG A 700 20.37 13.82 -34.76
N ASP A 701 19.40 14.37 -35.48
CA ASP A 701 18.04 14.45 -35.01
C ASP A 701 17.41 13.07 -34.83
N LYS A 702 16.36 13.08 -34.00
CA LYS A 702 15.51 11.93 -33.73
C LYS A 702 14.69 11.49 -34.95
N ALA A 703 14.49 12.38 -35.92
CA ALA A 703 13.73 12.10 -37.14
C ALA A 703 14.21 10.80 -37.81
N PHE A 704 13.28 10.02 -38.36
CA PHE A 704 13.63 8.83 -39.13
C PHE A 704 14.43 9.30 -40.35
N ASN A 705 15.70 8.91 -40.45
CA ASN A 705 16.61 9.30 -41.55
C ASN A 705 16.29 8.56 -42.87
N GLU A 706 15.02 8.57 -43.26
CA GLU A 706 14.54 8.12 -44.57
C GLU A 706 14.03 9.33 -45.36
#